data_AF-A0A6N9ZI32-F1
#
_entry.id   AF-A0A6N9ZI32-F1
#
_cell.length_a   1.000
_cell.length_b   1.000
_cell.length_c   1.000
_cell.angle_alpha   90.00
_cell.angle_beta   90.00
_cell.angle_gamma   90.00
#
_symmetry.space_group_name_H-M   'P 1'
#
loop_
_entity.id
_entity.type
_entity.pdbx_description
1 polymer ?
#
loop_
_entity_poly.entity_id
_entity_poly.type
_entity_poly.pdbx_seq_one_letter_code
_entity_poly.pdbx_strand_id
1 'polypeptide(L)'
;MADVTALTFLALCLPLAGALAAPFVIRTFGANGAWLLAIAPFLAFLHFLRFIPQIARGEVVTGGYSWVPSYHLSFSWFLDGLSLAFALLITGIGTMIVLYAGGYLKGHKDQGRFFSFIFLFMGAMLGVVVSDSFLMLFVFWELTSITSFLLIGFDHERDAARRAALQALVVTGGGGLCLLAGLLLLWNISGVTEMSRLIGAGDIVRESPFYLAALILVLGGAFTKSAQFPFHFWLPNAMEAPTPVSAYLHSATMVKAGVYLLMRLNPVMGATPAWEILLPFFGGLTLVVGTALAIRQTDLKLKLAYTTVSSLGLLVMLIGFGSDHAVEAAALYLVAHSLFKGALFMVAGIIDHETGTRDITRLSGLMRAMPLTWVIALAAAFSMAGLPPFFGFLAKEEIYTALISGDVRAITFTSIAVFGNALMFAVAFAVALKPFLGRPVEMPKHPHEAPVLLWLGPAVLAVLGLLAAIFSTFTHTVLSSPIASAIRQTPVGIDISLAPHLGLPLALSALTVLLGISVYWQLDRARFLMAIFLRSIGHGPDHGFDVAISGLVRFAGRLMRVLQPGRLEIYVTCTFLCVAAILIIPPVVYGELPRFPAWPADVRLYEWAVFLIAAFGLAAVLVARDRLTAIVSLGIQGFAVAIIFLLFGAPDLSFTQFMVETLSVVILALVMTRLRLSPADRRPLGRKLFDGALALACGLGFTLLLMRATQAPFNDALTTFFNAYSKSIAHGANVVNVIIVDFRGTDTLGEIAVVAVTGLAILALIRIRAGSERKLAANDPAPED
;
A
#
# COMPACT_ATOMS: atom_id res chain seq x y z
N MET A 1 -2.59 -12.55 36.74
CA MET A 1 -2.86 -12.49 35.28
C MET A 1 -3.15 -11.07 34.80
N ALA A 2 -4.09 -10.32 35.41
CA ALA A 2 -4.40 -8.93 35.02
C ALA A 2 -3.17 -8.00 34.97
N ASP A 3 -2.26 -8.07 35.96
CA ASP A 3 -1.04 -7.24 35.99
C ASP A 3 -0.06 -7.54 34.84
N VAL A 4 0.07 -8.80 34.43
CA VAL A 4 1.00 -9.19 33.35
C VAL A 4 0.46 -8.74 31.99
N THR A 5 -0.86 -8.84 31.79
CA THR A 5 -1.54 -8.37 30.57
C THR A 5 -1.43 -6.85 30.43
N ALA A 6 -1.69 -6.09 31.50
CA ALA A 6 -1.52 -4.64 31.52
C ALA A 6 -0.05 -4.23 31.30
N LEU A 7 0.90 -4.89 31.95
CA LEU A 7 2.32 -4.61 31.79
C LEU A 7 2.81 -4.89 30.36
N THR A 8 2.33 -5.96 29.74
CA THR A 8 2.69 -6.32 28.36
C THR A 8 2.15 -5.30 27.37
N PHE A 9 0.89 -4.89 27.54
CA PHE A 9 0.33 -3.82 26.73
C PHE A 9 1.10 -2.50 26.89
N LEU A 10 1.47 -2.14 28.13
CA LEU A 10 2.31 -0.97 28.39
C LEU A 10 3.66 -1.08 27.68
N ALA A 11 4.31 -2.25 27.75
CA ALA A 11 5.59 -2.49 27.07
C ALA A 11 5.48 -2.35 25.54
N LEU A 12 4.37 -2.79 24.95
CA LEU A 12 4.07 -2.59 23.52
C LEU A 12 3.85 -1.12 23.17
N CYS A 13 3.31 -0.33 24.10
CA CYS A 13 3.08 1.11 23.92
C CYS A 13 4.34 1.97 24.18
N LEU A 14 5.39 1.45 24.82
CA LEU A 14 6.61 2.22 25.15
C LEU A 14 7.26 2.87 23.91
N PRO A 15 7.43 2.18 22.76
CA PRO A 15 7.92 2.85 21.55
C PRO A 15 7.00 3.98 21.10
N LEU A 16 5.68 3.82 21.15
CA LEU A 16 4.73 4.88 20.75
C LEU A 16 4.82 6.09 21.69
N ALA A 17 4.97 5.87 23.00
CA ALA A 17 5.23 6.94 23.96
C ALA A 17 6.57 7.63 23.67
N GLY A 18 7.62 6.87 23.34
CA GLY A 18 8.91 7.38 22.88
C GLY A 18 8.79 8.24 21.63
N ALA A 19 7.91 7.88 20.69
CA ALA A 19 7.68 8.66 19.47
C ALA A 19 7.10 10.05 19.77
N LEU A 20 6.18 10.14 20.74
CA LEU A 20 5.58 11.40 21.17
C LEU A 20 6.56 12.25 21.99
N ALA A 21 7.36 11.62 22.84
CA ALA A 21 8.33 12.31 23.69
C ALA A 21 9.58 12.79 22.93
N ALA A 22 9.97 12.12 21.85
CA ALA A 22 11.21 12.35 21.12
C ALA A 22 11.48 13.81 20.73
N PRO A 23 10.54 14.58 20.14
CA PRO A 23 10.79 15.97 19.76
C PRO A 23 11.08 16.87 20.97
N PHE A 24 10.38 16.64 22.08
CA PHE A 24 10.54 17.42 23.31
C PHE A 24 11.86 17.09 24.03
N VAL A 25 12.20 15.81 24.12
CA VAL A 25 13.45 15.35 24.75
C VAL A 25 14.67 15.86 23.99
N ILE A 26 14.68 15.74 22.66
CA ILE A 26 15.79 16.23 21.83
C ILE A 26 15.89 17.75 21.86
N ARG A 27 14.77 18.47 21.87
CA ARG A 27 14.78 19.93 22.02
C ARG A 27 15.41 20.38 23.35
N THR A 28 15.26 19.60 24.42
CA THR A 28 15.73 19.96 25.76
C THR A 28 17.18 19.52 26.01
N PHE A 29 17.54 18.29 25.61
CA PHE A 29 18.83 17.65 25.93
C PHE A 29 19.77 17.50 24.73
N GLY A 30 19.37 17.97 23.54
CA GLY A 30 20.13 17.79 22.30
C GLY A 30 20.40 16.32 21.99
N ALA A 31 21.60 16.02 21.47
CA ALA A 31 22.01 14.66 21.13
C ALA A 31 22.08 13.70 22.33
N ASN A 32 22.31 14.23 23.55
CA ASN A 32 22.33 13.41 24.77
C ASN A 32 20.93 12.90 25.15
N GLY A 33 19.87 13.51 24.61
CA GLY A 33 18.50 13.00 24.75
C GLY A 33 18.33 11.58 24.23
N ALA A 34 19.22 11.09 23.35
CA ALA A 34 19.22 9.71 22.88
C ALA A 34 19.39 8.68 24.01
N TRP A 35 20.15 8.99 25.07
CA TRP A 35 20.28 8.11 26.25
C TRP A 35 18.95 7.95 26.98
N LEU A 36 18.23 9.06 27.18
CA LEU A 36 16.91 9.05 27.82
C LEU A 36 15.89 8.31 26.95
N LEU A 37 15.92 8.55 25.63
CA LEU A 37 15.03 7.88 24.69
C LEU A 37 15.31 6.37 24.60
N ALA A 38 16.57 5.93 24.72
CA ALA A 38 16.95 4.51 24.70
C ALA A 38 16.39 3.72 25.89
N ILE A 39 15.92 4.37 26.97
CA ILE A 39 15.28 3.69 28.10
C ILE A 39 13.97 3.02 27.67
N ALA A 40 13.16 3.65 26.82
CA ALA A 40 11.89 3.08 26.38
C ALA A 40 12.02 1.70 25.70
N PRO A 41 12.86 1.52 24.66
CA PRO A 41 13.07 0.21 24.04
C PRO A 41 13.83 -0.76 24.95
N PHE A 42 14.70 -0.26 25.82
CA PHE A 42 15.41 -1.11 26.78
C PHE A 42 14.47 -1.71 27.84
N LEU A 43 13.53 -0.93 28.36
CA LEU A 43 12.51 -1.43 29.29
C LEU A 43 11.58 -2.44 28.61
N ALA A 44 11.22 -2.22 27.34
CA ALA A 44 10.48 -3.22 26.56
C ALA A 44 11.30 -4.52 26.38
N PHE A 45 12.61 -4.40 26.07
CA PHE A 45 13.51 -5.55 26.00
C PHE A 45 13.56 -6.33 27.32
N LEU A 46 13.72 -5.65 28.46
CA LEU A 46 13.71 -6.28 29.79
C LEU A 46 12.38 -6.95 30.11
N HIS A 47 11.26 -6.40 29.65
CA HIS A 47 9.94 -7.04 29.80
C HIS A 47 9.88 -8.36 29.04
N PHE A 48 10.27 -8.38 27.76
CA PHE A 48 10.27 -9.61 26.97
C PHE A 48 11.26 -10.66 27.48
N LEU A 49 12.40 -10.23 28.04
CA LEU A 49 13.40 -11.12 28.64
C LEU A 49 12.81 -12.02 29.75
N ARG A 50 11.76 -11.56 30.44
CA ARG A 50 11.10 -12.31 31.53
C ARG A 50 10.34 -13.53 31.03
N PHE A 51 9.97 -13.60 29.75
CA PHE A 51 9.24 -14.74 29.18
C PHE A 51 10.17 -15.86 28.71
N ILE A 52 11.49 -15.64 28.68
CA ILE A 52 12.48 -16.65 28.27
C ILE A 52 12.31 -17.99 29.02
N PRO A 53 12.26 -18.03 30.37
CA PRO A 53 12.19 -19.32 31.07
C PRO A 53 10.91 -20.09 30.80
N GLN A 54 9.81 -19.38 30.54
CA GLN A 54 8.51 -19.98 30.23
C GLN A 54 8.51 -20.54 28.80
N ILE A 55 8.95 -19.75 27.83
CA ILE A 55 8.99 -20.15 26.41
C ILE A 55 10.05 -21.23 26.15
N ALA A 56 11.16 -21.24 26.89
CA ALA A 56 12.16 -22.30 26.83
C ALA A 56 11.62 -23.67 27.30
N ARG A 57 10.55 -23.70 28.11
CA ARG A 57 9.84 -24.94 28.47
C ARG A 57 8.79 -25.38 27.44
N GLY A 58 8.66 -24.66 26.32
CA GLY A 58 7.67 -24.93 25.29
C GLY A 58 6.28 -24.36 25.57
N GLU A 59 6.13 -23.52 26.60
CA GLU A 59 4.86 -22.83 26.87
C GLU A 59 4.69 -21.61 25.95
N VAL A 60 3.43 -21.23 25.71
CA VAL A 60 3.05 -20.01 24.96
C VAL A 60 2.36 -19.01 25.86
N VAL A 61 2.55 -17.72 25.60
CA VAL A 61 1.93 -16.63 26.36
C VAL A 61 0.99 -15.86 25.45
N THR A 62 -0.31 -15.91 25.77
CA THR A 62 -1.36 -15.17 25.05
C THR A 62 -1.99 -14.12 25.96
N GLY A 63 -2.56 -13.09 25.35
CA GLY A 63 -3.30 -12.06 26.06
C GLY A 63 -3.78 -10.98 25.12
N GLY A 64 -4.62 -10.07 25.60
CA GLY A 64 -5.06 -8.95 24.78
C GLY A 64 -6.30 -8.23 25.29
N TYR A 65 -6.69 -7.21 24.54
CA TYR A 65 -7.90 -6.42 24.75
C TYR A 65 -8.75 -6.43 23.48
N SER A 66 -10.06 -6.64 23.63
CA SER A 66 -10.98 -6.51 22.50
C SER A 66 -11.18 -5.03 22.18
N TRP A 67 -10.91 -4.62 20.94
CA TRP A 67 -11.05 -3.22 20.51
C TRP A 67 -12.38 -2.99 19.79
N VAL A 68 -12.62 -3.77 18.72
CA VAL A 68 -13.88 -3.71 17.96
C VAL A 68 -14.40 -5.14 17.73
N PRO A 69 -15.17 -5.69 18.71
CA PRO A 69 -15.64 -7.08 18.66
C PRO A 69 -16.45 -7.43 17.41
N SER A 70 -17.25 -6.49 16.90
CA SER A 70 -18.08 -6.68 15.71
C SER A 70 -17.29 -6.96 14.43
N TYR A 71 -16.02 -6.58 14.39
CA TYR A 71 -15.09 -6.84 13.29
C TYR A 71 -14.00 -7.85 13.67
N HIS A 72 -14.15 -8.56 14.79
CA HIS A 72 -13.13 -9.47 15.34
C HIS A 72 -11.74 -8.84 15.49
N LEU A 73 -11.72 -7.53 15.81
CA LEU A 73 -10.50 -6.76 15.90
C LEU A 73 -10.10 -6.59 17.37
N SER A 74 -8.95 -7.14 17.73
CA SER A 74 -8.42 -7.15 19.09
C SER A 74 -6.94 -6.79 19.12
N PHE A 75 -6.52 -6.07 20.16
CA PHE A 75 -5.12 -5.91 20.51
C PHE A 75 -4.66 -7.16 21.27
N SER A 76 -4.53 -8.26 20.56
CA SER A 76 -4.09 -9.55 21.09
C SER A 76 -2.66 -9.86 20.69
N TRP A 77 -1.94 -10.51 21.60
CA TRP A 77 -0.59 -11.01 21.37
C TRP A 77 -0.48 -12.52 21.55
N PHE A 78 0.33 -13.11 20.70
CA PHE A 78 0.72 -14.51 20.73
C PHE A 78 2.25 -14.58 20.82
N LEU A 79 2.74 -14.89 22.02
CA LEU A 79 4.17 -14.98 22.33
C LEU A 79 4.59 -16.45 22.47
N ASP A 80 5.53 -16.84 21.62
CA ASP A 80 6.17 -18.14 21.52
C ASP A 80 7.65 -17.94 21.16
N GLY A 81 8.40 -19.01 20.90
CA GLY A 81 9.83 -18.92 20.61
C GLY A 81 10.17 -17.99 19.44
N LEU A 82 9.36 -18.01 18.37
CA LEU A 82 9.58 -17.18 17.19
C LEU A 82 9.30 -15.70 17.47
N SER A 83 8.10 -15.37 17.97
CA SER A 83 7.69 -13.98 18.23
C SER A 83 8.51 -13.34 19.35
N LEU A 84 8.88 -14.09 20.39
CA LEU A 84 9.77 -13.61 21.45
C LEU A 84 11.15 -13.26 20.90
N ALA A 85 11.75 -14.12 20.09
CA ALA A 85 13.05 -13.86 19.47
C ALA A 85 13.03 -12.56 18.66
N PHE A 86 11.99 -12.37 17.85
CA PHE A 86 11.79 -11.12 17.11
C PHE A 86 11.58 -9.92 18.03
N ALA A 87 10.75 -10.03 19.08
CA ALA A 87 10.55 -8.95 20.05
C ALA A 87 11.86 -8.52 20.73
N LEU A 88 12.71 -9.48 21.11
CA LEU A 88 14.04 -9.24 21.68
C LEU A 88 14.99 -8.59 20.67
N LEU A 89 15.01 -9.05 19.42
CA LEU A 89 15.82 -8.44 18.35
C LEU A 89 15.38 -7.00 18.06
N ILE A 90 14.07 -6.76 17.94
CA ILE A 90 13.49 -5.44 17.63
C ILE A 90 13.81 -4.44 18.74
N THR A 91 13.61 -4.81 20.01
CA THR A 91 13.81 -3.92 21.17
C THR A 91 15.28 -3.78 21.55
N GLY A 92 16.05 -4.88 21.52
CA GLY A 92 17.48 -4.90 21.83
C GLY A 92 18.31 -4.14 20.80
N ILE A 93 18.22 -4.51 19.52
CA ILE A 93 18.90 -3.78 18.43
C ILE A 93 18.32 -2.37 18.33
N GLY A 94 17.01 -2.18 18.55
CA GLY A 94 16.36 -0.87 18.59
C GLY A 94 16.98 0.08 19.62
N THR A 95 17.30 -0.43 20.82
CA THR A 95 18.01 0.34 21.86
C THR A 95 19.37 0.81 21.35
N MET A 96 20.15 -0.08 20.73
CA MET A 96 21.46 0.27 20.16
C MET A 96 21.35 1.28 19.01
N ILE A 97 20.33 1.15 18.16
CA ILE A 97 20.07 2.08 17.06
C ILE A 97 19.69 3.47 17.57
N VAL A 98 18.91 3.56 18.65
CA VAL A 98 18.55 4.87 19.24
C VAL A 98 19.80 5.58 19.76
N LEU A 99 20.69 4.88 20.45
CA LEU A 99 21.98 5.43 20.88
C LEU A 99 22.85 5.84 19.69
N TYR A 100 22.98 4.95 18.70
CA TYR A 100 23.74 5.19 17.47
C TYR A 100 23.24 6.42 16.69
N ALA A 101 21.93 6.55 16.53
CA ALA A 101 21.30 7.70 15.87
C ALA A 101 21.55 9.02 16.60
N GLY A 102 21.67 8.98 17.94
CA GLY A 102 22.02 10.14 18.75
C GLY A 102 23.37 10.74 18.39
N GLY A 103 24.38 9.88 18.21
CA GLY A 103 25.70 10.26 17.74
C GLY A 103 25.73 10.65 16.25
N TYR A 104 25.06 9.86 15.40
CA TYR A 104 25.11 10.02 13.94
C TYR A 104 24.41 11.28 13.44
N LEU A 105 23.31 11.70 14.08
CA LEU A 105 22.54 12.91 13.71
C LEU A 105 22.80 14.09 14.64
N LYS A 106 23.93 14.09 15.37
CA LYS A 106 24.27 15.15 16.32
C LYS A 106 24.27 16.52 15.63
N GLY A 107 23.38 17.41 16.08
CA GLY A 107 23.25 18.77 15.56
C GLY A 107 22.32 18.92 14.34
N HIS A 108 21.66 17.85 13.90
CA HIS A 108 20.71 17.92 12.78
C HIS A 108 19.37 18.57 13.21
N LYS A 109 18.86 19.54 12.43
CA LYS A 109 17.63 20.30 12.74
C LYS A 109 16.41 19.41 13.05
N ASP A 110 16.29 18.31 12.31
CA ASP A 110 15.15 17.38 12.38
C ASP A 110 15.41 16.12 13.24
N GLN A 111 16.41 16.14 14.14
CA GLN A 111 16.76 14.98 14.95
C GLN A 111 15.57 14.45 15.80
N GLY A 112 14.74 15.35 16.36
CA GLY A 112 13.53 14.96 17.08
C GLY A 112 12.51 14.22 16.20
N ARG A 113 12.27 14.72 14.98
CA ARG A 113 11.38 14.09 13.99
C ARG A 113 11.89 12.71 13.59
N PHE A 114 13.20 12.57 13.42
CA PHE A 114 13.83 11.28 13.11
C PHE A 114 13.52 10.23 14.19
N PHE A 115 13.72 10.57 15.46
CA PHE A 115 13.44 9.66 16.56
C PHE A 115 11.96 9.31 16.65
N SER A 116 11.04 10.26 16.43
CA SER A 116 9.61 9.97 16.34
C SER A 116 9.31 8.89 15.30
N PHE A 117 9.88 9.00 14.10
CA PHE A 117 9.67 8.01 13.04
C PHE A 117 10.28 6.65 13.36
N ILE A 118 11.50 6.60 13.92
CA ILE A 118 12.14 5.33 14.35
C ILE A 118 11.31 4.64 15.43
N PHE A 119 10.75 5.38 16.37
CA PHE A 119 9.93 4.82 17.44
C PHE A 119 8.57 4.33 16.96
N LEU A 120 7.91 5.06 16.06
CA LEU A 120 6.68 4.59 15.40
C LEU A 120 6.95 3.29 14.63
N PHE A 121 8.05 3.25 13.88
CA PHE A 121 8.45 2.06 13.14
C PHE A 121 8.75 0.87 14.08
N MET A 122 9.43 1.10 15.20
CA MET A 122 9.68 0.08 16.22
C MET A 122 8.40 -0.47 16.83
N GLY A 123 7.46 0.40 17.22
CA GLY A 123 6.15 -0.01 17.74
C GLY A 123 5.35 -0.81 16.71
N ALA A 124 5.36 -0.38 15.44
CA ALA A 124 4.72 -1.09 14.35
C ALA A 124 5.32 -2.48 14.14
N MET A 125 6.65 -2.60 14.10
CA MET A 125 7.33 -3.89 13.94
C MET A 125 7.09 -4.83 15.12
N LEU A 126 7.10 -4.30 16.35
CA LEU A 126 6.77 -5.08 17.53
C LEU A 126 5.32 -5.59 17.45
N GLY A 127 4.39 -4.73 17.02
CA GLY A 127 3.02 -5.10 16.73
C GLY A 127 2.90 -6.24 15.70
N VAL A 128 3.60 -6.16 14.57
CA VAL A 128 3.58 -7.23 13.54
C VAL A 128 3.95 -8.59 14.12
N VAL A 129 5.00 -8.66 14.95
CA VAL A 129 5.55 -9.95 15.40
C VAL A 129 4.80 -10.54 16.58
N VAL A 130 4.14 -9.71 17.40
CA VAL A 130 3.35 -10.23 18.53
C VAL A 130 1.89 -10.46 18.17
N SER A 131 1.36 -9.81 17.12
CA SER A 131 -0.08 -9.82 16.83
C SER A 131 -0.64 -11.22 16.64
N ASP A 132 -1.72 -11.51 17.37
CA ASP A 132 -2.51 -12.73 17.16
C ASP A 132 -3.66 -12.50 16.19
N SER A 133 -4.32 -11.34 16.22
CA SER A 133 -5.40 -10.98 15.27
C SER A 133 -4.88 -10.70 13.86
N PHE A 134 -5.49 -11.28 12.82
CA PHE A 134 -5.11 -11.06 11.42
C PHE A 134 -5.22 -9.60 10.98
N LEU A 135 -6.33 -8.94 11.32
CA LEU A 135 -6.55 -7.55 10.95
C LEU A 135 -5.55 -6.63 11.66
N MET A 136 -5.23 -6.92 12.92
CA MET A 136 -4.25 -6.14 13.66
C MET A 136 -2.83 -6.35 13.13
N LEU A 137 -2.48 -7.59 12.75
CA LEU A 137 -1.24 -7.90 12.05
C LEU A 137 -1.14 -7.08 10.76
N PHE A 138 -2.20 -7.00 9.95
CA PHE A 138 -2.24 -6.18 8.74
C PHE A 138 -2.11 -4.67 9.03
N VAL A 139 -2.80 -4.15 10.05
CA VAL A 139 -2.69 -2.73 10.45
C VAL A 139 -1.24 -2.39 10.82
N PHE A 140 -0.59 -3.22 11.64
CA PHE A 140 0.80 -3.03 11.97
C PHE A 140 1.72 -3.22 10.75
N TRP A 141 1.40 -4.17 9.87
CA TRP A 141 2.13 -4.39 8.63
C TRP A 141 2.15 -3.15 7.74
N GLU A 142 1.01 -2.49 7.56
CA GLU A 142 0.94 -1.22 6.81
C GLU A 142 1.56 -0.06 7.56
N LEU A 143 1.43 -0.03 8.90
CA LEU A 143 2.11 0.99 9.70
C LEU A 143 3.63 0.90 9.53
N THR A 144 4.21 -0.30 9.39
CA THR A 144 5.64 -0.44 9.04
C THR A 144 5.94 0.07 7.63
N SER A 145 5.04 -0.12 6.64
CA SER A 145 5.20 0.45 5.29
C SER A 145 5.23 1.97 5.33
N ILE A 146 4.24 2.59 5.99
CA ILE A 146 4.12 4.05 6.11
C ILE A 146 5.29 4.66 6.86
N THR A 147 5.67 4.08 8.00
CA THR A 147 6.78 4.60 8.79
C THR A 147 8.13 4.41 8.09
N SER A 148 8.33 3.30 7.36
CA SER A 148 9.52 3.12 6.52
C SER A 148 9.58 4.14 5.37
N PHE A 149 8.45 4.48 4.76
CA PHE A 149 8.35 5.54 3.74
C PHE A 149 8.83 6.89 4.31
N LEU A 150 8.38 7.25 5.51
CA LEU A 150 8.80 8.48 6.19
C LEU A 150 10.29 8.48 6.55
N LEU A 151 10.84 7.32 6.91
CA LEU A 151 12.27 7.17 7.25
C LEU A 151 13.18 7.19 6.01
N ILE A 152 12.77 6.56 4.91
CA ILE A 152 13.50 6.58 3.63
C ILE A 152 13.46 8.00 3.04
N GLY A 153 12.28 8.63 3.08
CA GLY A 153 12.07 10.01 2.65
C GLY A 153 12.48 11.06 3.69
N PHE A 154 13.30 10.73 4.69
CA PHE A 154 13.68 11.68 5.74
C PHE A 154 14.28 12.97 5.15
N ASP A 155 15.14 12.81 4.16
CA ASP A 155 15.77 13.89 3.40
C ASP A 155 14.97 14.26 2.13
N HIS A 156 13.69 14.55 2.34
CA HIS A 156 12.65 14.77 1.31
C HIS A 156 12.94 15.92 0.33
N GLU A 157 13.86 16.83 0.65
CA GLU A 157 14.30 17.88 -0.28
C GLU A 157 15.02 17.28 -1.51
N ARG A 158 15.65 16.09 -1.37
CA ARG A 158 16.33 15.40 -2.47
C ARG A 158 15.36 14.52 -3.29
N ASP A 159 15.36 14.73 -4.60
CA ASP A 159 14.51 13.98 -5.55
C ASP A 159 14.73 12.45 -5.47
N ALA A 160 15.99 12.03 -5.30
CA ALA A 160 16.36 10.63 -5.16
C ALA A 160 15.71 9.98 -3.92
N ALA A 161 15.70 10.67 -2.78
CA ALA A 161 15.08 10.19 -1.55
C ALA A 161 13.55 10.09 -1.71
N ARG A 162 12.91 11.07 -2.35
CA ARG A 162 11.47 11.01 -2.65
C ARG A 162 11.11 9.85 -3.57
N ARG A 163 11.86 9.65 -4.66
CA ARG A 163 11.66 8.50 -5.58
C ARG A 163 11.83 7.18 -4.85
N ALA A 164 12.90 7.01 -4.07
CA ALA A 164 13.15 5.79 -3.31
C ALA A 164 12.05 5.50 -2.29
N ALA A 165 11.59 6.52 -1.56
CA ALA A 165 10.51 6.38 -0.59
C ALA A 165 9.20 5.94 -1.28
N LEU A 166 8.80 6.62 -2.35
CA LEU A 166 7.59 6.28 -3.11
C LEU A 166 7.67 4.86 -3.69
N GLN A 167 8.82 4.47 -4.24
CA GLN A 167 9.02 3.12 -4.76
C GLN A 167 8.85 2.08 -3.66
N ALA A 168 9.49 2.28 -2.50
CA ALA A 168 9.34 1.36 -1.36
C ALA A 168 7.88 1.27 -0.90
N LEU A 169 7.16 2.39 -0.81
CA LEU A 169 5.75 2.41 -0.38
C LEU A 169 4.84 1.68 -1.38
N VAL A 170 4.98 1.95 -2.68
CA VAL A 170 4.13 1.32 -3.71
C VAL A 170 4.36 -0.19 -3.77
N VAL A 171 5.63 -0.63 -3.72
CA VAL A 171 5.95 -2.06 -3.78
C VAL A 171 5.50 -2.79 -2.51
N THR A 172 5.82 -2.25 -1.33
CA THR A 172 5.52 -2.93 -0.06
C THR A 172 4.06 -2.78 0.37
N GLY A 173 3.42 -1.63 0.10
CA GLY A 173 1.99 -1.42 0.34
C GLY A 173 1.12 -2.21 -0.65
N GLY A 174 1.51 -2.27 -1.93
CA GLY A 174 0.85 -3.15 -2.90
C GLY A 174 0.91 -4.62 -2.50
N GLY A 175 2.06 -5.09 -2.02
CA GLY A 175 2.19 -6.44 -1.46
C GLY A 175 1.40 -6.63 -0.16
N GLY A 176 1.33 -5.62 0.72
CA GLY A 176 0.51 -5.68 1.92
C GLY A 176 -1.00 -5.79 1.62
N LEU A 177 -1.49 -5.18 0.54
CA LEU A 177 -2.86 -5.41 0.06
C LEU A 177 -3.07 -6.85 -0.42
N CYS A 178 -2.08 -7.47 -1.08
CA CYS A 178 -2.11 -8.89 -1.38
C CYS A 178 -2.16 -9.74 -0.10
N LEU A 179 -1.38 -9.38 0.93
CA LEU A 179 -1.42 -10.05 2.22
C LEU A 179 -2.80 -9.97 2.87
N LEU A 180 -3.45 -8.79 2.86
CA LEU A 180 -4.80 -8.64 3.39
C LEU A 180 -5.77 -9.60 2.69
N ALA A 181 -5.76 -9.64 1.36
CA ALA A 181 -6.59 -10.58 0.60
C ALA A 181 -6.27 -12.04 0.95
N GLY A 182 -4.99 -12.39 1.13
CA GLY A 182 -4.55 -13.71 1.57
C GLY A 182 -5.06 -14.09 2.97
N LEU A 183 -4.96 -13.17 3.94
CA LEU A 183 -5.47 -13.38 5.31
C LEU A 183 -7.00 -13.51 5.34
N LEU A 184 -7.72 -12.73 4.53
CA LEU A 184 -9.18 -12.86 4.41
C LEU A 184 -9.58 -14.19 3.79
N LEU A 185 -8.81 -14.70 2.82
CA LEU A 185 -9.06 -16.01 2.23
C LEU A 185 -8.73 -17.15 3.22
N LEU A 186 -7.64 -17.03 3.97
CA LEU A 186 -7.32 -17.96 5.07
C LEU A 186 -8.41 -17.96 6.14
N TRP A 187 -8.94 -16.79 6.50
CA TRP A 187 -10.09 -16.69 7.39
C TRP A 187 -11.33 -17.39 6.81
N ASN A 188 -11.64 -17.16 5.53
CA ASN A 188 -12.78 -17.81 4.87
C ASN A 188 -12.66 -19.34 4.85
N ILE A 189 -11.45 -19.88 4.67
CA ILE A 189 -11.19 -21.33 4.64
C ILE A 189 -11.25 -21.94 6.05
N SER A 190 -10.57 -21.31 7.02
CA SER A 190 -10.36 -21.87 8.36
C SER A 190 -11.46 -21.52 9.38
N GLY A 191 -12.24 -20.47 9.12
CA GLY A 191 -13.24 -19.94 10.04
C GLY A 191 -12.67 -19.17 11.25
N VAL A 192 -11.35 -18.99 11.34
CA VAL A 192 -10.69 -18.32 12.49
C VAL A 192 -9.98 -17.02 12.08
N THR A 193 -9.90 -16.08 13.02
CA THR A 193 -9.29 -14.74 12.84
C THR A 193 -8.01 -14.53 13.66
N GLU A 194 -7.59 -15.56 14.39
CA GLU A 194 -6.46 -15.54 15.32
C GLU A 194 -5.37 -16.49 14.81
N MET A 195 -4.12 -16.04 14.83
CA MET A 195 -2.95 -16.79 14.35
C MET A 195 -2.70 -18.04 15.18
N SER A 196 -2.83 -17.94 16.49
CA SER A 196 -2.72 -19.03 17.46
C SER A 196 -3.68 -20.18 17.13
N ARG A 197 -4.91 -19.87 16.68
CA ARG A 197 -5.89 -20.86 16.25
C ARG A 197 -5.63 -21.37 14.83
N LEU A 198 -5.17 -20.51 13.93
CA LEU A 198 -4.87 -20.90 12.55
C LEU A 198 -3.82 -22.01 12.47
N ILE A 199 -2.83 -21.99 13.37
CA ILE A 199 -1.78 -23.02 13.46
C ILE A 199 -2.38 -24.43 13.60
N GLY A 200 -3.49 -24.58 14.33
CA GLY A 200 -4.21 -25.85 14.48
C GLY A 200 -5.12 -26.23 13.30
N ALA A 201 -5.32 -25.34 12.33
CA ALA A 201 -6.21 -25.54 11.17
C ALA A 201 -5.43 -25.84 9.87
N GLY A 202 -4.16 -26.24 9.97
CA GLY A 202 -3.27 -26.44 8.81
C GLY A 202 -3.79 -27.47 7.80
N ASP A 203 -4.38 -28.57 8.25
CA ASP A 203 -4.90 -29.62 7.34
C ASP A 203 -6.08 -29.09 6.51
N ILE A 204 -7.01 -28.37 7.13
CA ILE A 204 -8.15 -27.72 6.47
C ILE A 204 -7.68 -26.74 5.39
N VAL A 205 -6.64 -25.95 5.70
CA VAL A 205 -6.08 -24.97 4.76
C VAL A 205 -5.40 -25.66 3.57
N ARG A 206 -4.61 -26.72 3.82
CA ARG A 206 -3.86 -27.45 2.79
C ARG A 206 -4.75 -28.25 1.84
N GLU A 207 -5.89 -28.76 2.33
CA GLU A 207 -6.86 -29.51 1.53
C GLU A 207 -7.82 -28.62 0.74
N SER A 208 -7.86 -27.32 1.02
CA SER A 208 -8.78 -26.38 0.37
C SER A 208 -8.44 -26.18 -1.13
N PRO A 209 -9.46 -26.14 -2.02
CA PRO A 209 -9.26 -25.76 -3.42
C PRO A 209 -8.68 -24.36 -3.61
N PHE A 210 -8.85 -23.47 -2.61
CA PHE A 210 -8.36 -22.10 -2.63
C PHE A 210 -6.94 -21.95 -2.04
N TYR A 211 -6.31 -23.05 -1.62
CA TYR A 211 -4.96 -23.05 -1.02
C TYR A 211 -3.94 -22.30 -1.88
N LEU A 212 -3.85 -22.62 -3.18
CA LEU A 212 -2.85 -22.01 -4.06
C LEU A 212 -3.06 -20.50 -4.21
N ALA A 213 -4.31 -20.05 -4.27
CA ALA A 213 -4.62 -18.62 -4.33
C ALA A 213 -4.23 -17.91 -3.02
N ALA A 214 -4.54 -18.51 -1.87
CA ALA A 214 -4.13 -18.00 -0.57
C ALA A 214 -2.60 -17.93 -0.45
N LEU A 215 -1.89 -18.98 -0.90
CA LEU A 215 -0.43 -19.04 -0.92
C LEU A 215 0.15 -17.91 -1.76
N ILE A 216 -0.29 -17.75 -3.02
CA ILE A 216 0.25 -16.70 -3.91
C ILE A 216 0.02 -15.30 -3.33
N LEU A 217 -1.14 -15.04 -2.71
CA LEU A 217 -1.45 -13.75 -2.08
C LEU A 217 -0.56 -13.48 -0.85
N VAL A 218 -0.38 -14.48 0.01
CA VAL A 218 0.52 -14.41 1.17
C VAL A 218 1.98 -14.23 0.73
N LEU A 219 2.43 -14.97 -0.28
CA LEU A 219 3.76 -14.83 -0.87
C LEU A 219 3.94 -13.43 -1.49
N GLY A 220 2.92 -12.87 -2.14
CA GLY A 220 2.95 -11.49 -2.64
C GLY A 220 3.25 -10.47 -1.53
N GLY A 221 2.65 -10.65 -0.35
CA GLY A 221 2.99 -9.84 0.83
C GLY A 221 4.38 -10.09 1.38
N ALA A 222 4.71 -11.37 1.62
CA ALA A 222 5.99 -11.74 2.21
C ALA A 222 7.18 -11.35 1.32
N PHE A 223 7.12 -11.64 0.01
CA PHE A 223 8.22 -11.44 -0.94
C PHE A 223 8.48 -9.97 -1.25
N THR A 224 7.44 -9.14 -1.33
CA THR A 224 7.62 -7.70 -1.50
C THR A 224 8.31 -7.09 -0.28
N LYS A 225 7.90 -7.46 0.94
CA LYS A 225 8.46 -6.93 2.18
C LYS A 225 9.87 -7.46 2.49
N SER A 226 10.17 -8.71 2.15
CA SER A 226 11.50 -9.32 2.33
C SER A 226 12.40 -9.18 1.10
N ALA A 227 12.04 -8.31 0.15
CA ALA A 227 12.83 -7.96 -1.02
C ALA A 227 13.30 -9.20 -1.83
N GLN A 228 12.41 -10.18 -2.03
CA GLN A 228 12.68 -11.34 -2.88
C GLN A 228 12.60 -10.96 -4.36
N PHE A 229 13.19 -11.76 -5.24
CA PHE A 229 13.01 -11.62 -6.68
C PHE A 229 11.53 -11.83 -7.06
N PRO A 230 10.93 -10.97 -7.92
CA PRO A 230 11.53 -9.83 -8.64
C PRO A 230 11.47 -8.48 -7.91
N PHE A 231 10.92 -8.41 -6.70
CA PHE A 231 10.67 -7.19 -5.92
C PHE A 231 11.88 -6.65 -5.13
N HIS A 232 13.09 -7.16 -5.33
CA HIS A 232 14.27 -6.80 -4.53
C HIS A 232 14.77 -5.35 -4.73
N PHE A 233 14.38 -4.69 -5.82
CA PHE A 233 14.97 -3.42 -6.28
C PHE A 233 14.70 -2.21 -5.37
N TRP A 234 13.62 -2.22 -4.58
CA TRP A 234 13.35 -1.11 -3.65
C TRP A 234 14.38 -1.06 -2.50
N LEU A 235 14.95 -2.21 -2.13
CA LEU A 235 15.84 -2.30 -0.96
C LEU A 235 17.18 -1.58 -1.15
N PRO A 236 17.92 -1.77 -2.26
CA PRO A 236 19.12 -0.99 -2.52
C PRO A 236 18.82 0.50 -2.68
N ASN A 237 17.71 0.87 -3.34
CA ASN A 237 17.33 2.27 -3.53
C ASN A 237 16.96 2.96 -2.19
N ALA A 238 16.47 2.21 -1.20
CA ALA A 238 16.24 2.70 0.15
C ALA A 238 17.52 3.10 0.91
N MET A 239 18.73 2.85 0.36
CA MET A 239 20.00 3.30 0.95
C MET A 239 20.22 4.83 0.90
N GLU A 240 19.27 5.57 0.32
CA GLU A 240 19.17 7.03 0.49
C GLU A 240 18.84 7.43 1.93
N ALA A 241 18.30 6.51 2.74
CA ALA A 241 18.00 6.75 4.14
C ALA A 241 19.28 6.97 4.99
N PRO A 242 19.17 7.72 6.11
CA PRO A 242 20.25 7.81 7.10
C PRO A 242 20.68 6.42 7.58
N THR A 243 21.97 6.23 7.88
CA THR A 243 22.50 4.90 8.24
C THR A 243 21.82 4.22 9.42
N PRO A 244 21.38 4.92 10.49
CA PRO A 244 20.64 4.26 11.56
C PRO A 244 19.34 3.61 11.07
N VAL A 245 18.68 4.20 10.07
CA VAL A 245 17.49 3.61 9.42
C VAL A 245 17.89 2.32 8.71
N SER A 246 18.90 2.37 7.84
CA SER A 246 19.36 1.21 7.09
C SER A 246 19.78 0.08 8.03
N ALA A 247 20.55 0.42 9.07
CA ALA A 247 20.97 -0.54 10.09
C ALA A 247 19.75 -1.20 10.73
N TYR A 248 18.72 -0.46 11.13
CA TYR A 248 17.56 -1.04 11.80
C TYR A 248 16.66 -1.85 10.87
N LEU A 249 16.26 -1.27 9.73
CA LEU A 249 15.33 -1.86 8.75
C LEU A 249 15.88 -3.15 8.14
N HIS A 250 17.19 -3.20 7.87
CA HIS A 250 17.82 -4.33 7.17
C HIS A 250 18.42 -5.38 8.11
N SER A 251 18.71 -5.04 9.37
CA SER A 251 19.26 -6.01 10.32
C SER A 251 18.18 -6.74 11.13
N ALA A 252 17.16 -6.09 11.67
CA ALA A 252 16.32 -6.73 12.70
C ALA A 252 14.82 -6.76 12.37
N THR A 253 14.38 -5.90 11.46
CA THR A 253 12.96 -5.49 11.42
C THR A 253 12.30 -5.69 10.05
N MET A 254 12.14 -4.61 9.26
CA MET A 254 11.21 -4.53 8.12
C MET A 254 11.37 -5.69 7.16
N VAL A 255 12.61 -5.95 6.73
CA VAL A 255 12.90 -6.95 5.73
C VAL A 255 12.69 -8.38 6.24
N LYS A 256 12.71 -8.56 7.56
CA LYS A 256 12.46 -9.84 8.20
C LYS A 256 10.97 -10.05 8.50
N ALA A 257 10.10 -9.04 8.35
CA ALA A 257 8.66 -9.21 8.54
C ALA A 257 8.07 -10.27 7.58
N GLY A 258 8.51 -10.25 6.30
CA GLY A 258 8.14 -11.29 5.34
C GLY A 258 8.66 -12.67 5.73
N VAL A 259 9.91 -12.76 6.20
CA VAL A 259 10.50 -14.03 6.65
C VAL A 259 9.79 -14.55 7.91
N TYR A 260 9.49 -13.66 8.87
CA TYR A 260 8.70 -13.96 10.07
C TYR A 260 7.34 -14.56 9.69
N LEU A 261 6.63 -13.92 8.77
CA LEU A 261 5.32 -14.41 8.32
C LEU A 261 5.41 -15.80 7.68
N LEU A 262 6.43 -16.06 6.87
CA LEU A 262 6.64 -17.38 6.27
C LEU A 262 7.01 -18.45 7.32
N MET A 263 7.87 -18.11 8.28
CA MET A 263 8.18 -18.98 9.42
C MET A 263 6.93 -19.26 10.26
N ARG A 264 6.10 -18.25 10.50
CA ARG A 264 4.85 -18.34 11.26
C ARG A 264 3.79 -19.20 10.58
N LEU A 265 3.69 -19.12 9.25
CA LEU A 265 2.72 -19.87 8.45
C LEU A 265 3.24 -21.23 7.97
N ASN A 266 4.50 -21.58 8.25
CA ASN A 266 5.06 -22.88 7.90
C ASN A 266 4.24 -24.07 8.45
N PRO A 267 3.73 -24.08 9.70
CA PRO A 267 2.85 -25.16 10.17
C PRO A 267 1.51 -25.25 9.41
N VAL A 268 1.06 -24.14 8.83
CA VAL A 268 -0.26 -24.02 8.20
C VAL A 268 -0.19 -24.38 6.71
N MET A 269 0.83 -23.88 6.00
CA MET A 269 0.96 -23.95 4.54
C MET A 269 2.17 -24.77 4.07
N GLY A 270 3.10 -25.10 4.96
CA GLY A 270 4.28 -25.91 4.65
C GLY A 270 3.93 -27.37 4.32
N ALA A 271 4.96 -28.17 4.02
CA ALA A 271 4.82 -29.58 3.61
C ALA A 271 3.86 -29.80 2.42
N THR A 272 3.78 -28.81 1.52
CA THR A 272 3.04 -28.91 0.27
C THR A 272 3.98 -28.74 -0.93
N PRO A 273 3.72 -29.39 -2.08
CA PRO A 273 4.57 -29.24 -3.26
C PRO A 273 4.73 -27.78 -3.70
N ALA A 274 3.66 -26.98 -3.64
CA ALA A 274 3.73 -25.57 -4.02
C ALA A 274 4.65 -24.76 -3.10
N TRP A 275 4.60 -25.00 -1.78
CA TRP A 275 5.50 -24.37 -0.82
C TRP A 275 6.96 -24.75 -1.06
N GLU A 276 7.22 -26.05 -1.21
CA GLU A 276 8.57 -26.60 -1.40
C GLU A 276 9.20 -26.31 -2.77
N ILE A 277 8.41 -25.89 -3.74
CA ILE A 277 8.90 -25.45 -5.04
C ILE A 277 9.12 -23.94 -5.04
N LEU A 278 8.10 -23.16 -4.66
CA LEU A 278 8.14 -21.70 -4.82
C LEU A 278 9.16 -21.05 -3.90
N LEU A 279 9.20 -21.40 -2.61
CA LEU A 279 10.10 -20.75 -1.66
C LEU A 279 11.58 -21.05 -1.97
N PRO A 280 12.01 -22.31 -2.15
CA PRO A 280 13.41 -22.60 -2.49
C PRO A 280 13.83 -22.00 -3.82
N PHE A 281 12.96 -22.04 -4.84
CA PHE A 281 13.26 -21.46 -6.14
C PHE A 281 13.47 -19.95 -6.07
N PHE A 282 12.51 -19.20 -5.54
CA PHE A 282 12.63 -17.73 -5.45
C PHE A 282 13.67 -17.30 -4.43
N GLY A 283 13.82 -18.02 -3.31
CA GLY A 283 14.84 -17.77 -2.30
C GLY A 283 16.26 -17.99 -2.84
N GLY A 284 16.50 -19.12 -3.52
CA GLY A 284 17.78 -19.43 -4.16
C GLY A 284 18.13 -18.45 -5.29
N LEU A 285 17.15 -18.09 -6.13
CA LEU A 285 17.34 -17.05 -7.15
C LEU A 285 17.70 -15.70 -6.52
N THR A 286 17.02 -15.32 -5.44
CA THR A 286 17.28 -14.08 -4.70
C THR A 286 18.68 -14.08 -4.07
N LEU A 287 19.14 -15.22 -3.52
CA LEU A 287 20.49 -15.40 -3.00
C LEU A 287 21.55 -15.14 -4.08
N VAL A 288 21.41 -15.76 -5.25
CA VAL A 288 22.37 -15.61 -6.36
C VAL A 288 22.34 -14.18 -6.92
N VAL A 289 21.16 -13.63 -7.19
CA VAL A 289 21.01 -12.28 -7.74
C VAL A 289 21.55 -11.23 -6.77
N GLY A 290 21.22 -11.34 -5.48
CA GLY A 290 21.71 -10.43 -4.45
C GLY A 290 23.23 -10.45 -4.34
N THR A 291 23.84 -11.64 -4.28
CA THR A 291 25.30 -11.76 -4.10
C THR A 291 26.06 -11.29 -5.34
N ALA A 292 25.56 -11.62 -6.54
CA ALA A 292 26.11 -11.13 -7.80
C ALA A 292 26.09 -9.59 -7.88
N LEU A 293 24.94 -8.97 -7.54
CA LEU A 293 24.80 -7.51 -7.55
C LEU A 293 25.64 -6.84 -6.47
N ALA A 294 25.85 -7.47 -5.31
CA ALA A 294 26.71 -6.96 -4.23
C ALA A 294 28.18 -6.82 -4.65
N ILE A 295 28.71 -7.77 -5.42
CA ILE A 295 30.09 -7.71 -5.93
C ILE A 295 30.31 -6.50 -6.82
N ARG A 296 29.31 -6.16 -7.66
CA ARG A 296 29.41 -5.00 -8.57
C ARG A 296 29.52 -3.66 -7.84
N GLN A 297 28.86 -3.52 -6.70
CA GLN A 297 28.77 -2.23 -6.00
C GLN A 297 30.14 -1.77 -5.50
N THR A 298 30.35 -0.45 -5.43
CA THR A 298 31.51 0.18 -4.78
C THR A 298 31.13 0.84 -3.46
N ASP A 299 29.89 1.27 -3.34
CA ASP A 299 29.29 1.84 -2.14
C ASP A 299 29.09 0.81 -1.02
N LEU A 300 29.60 1.09 0.18
CA LEU A 300 29.50 0.17 1.32
C LEU A 300 28.06 -0.14 1.72
N LYS A 301 27.16 0.85 1.75
CA LYS A 301 25.75 0.62 2.10
C LYS A 301 25.05 -0.23 1.05
N LEU A 302 25.26 0.06 -0.22
CA LEU A 302 24.65 -0.72 -1.31
C LEU A 302 25.18 -2.17 -1.31
N LYS A 303 26.48 -2.38 -1.07
CA LYS A 303 27.03 -3.74 -0.87
C LYS A 303 26.31 -4.48 0.25
N LEU A 304 26.11 -3.82 1.39
CA LEU A 304 25.42 -4.41 2.54
C LEU A 304 23.92 -4.64 2.29
N ALA A 305 23.25 -3.77 1.54
CA ALA A 305 21.85 -3.94 1.15
C ALA A 305 21.66 -5.19 0.28
N TYR A 306 22.48 -5.37 -0.75
CA TYR A 306 22.40 -6.56 -1.62
C TYR A 306 22.77 -7.86 -0.91
N THR A 307 23.72 -7.82 0.03
CA THR A 307 23.98 -9.00 0.88
C THR A 307 22.84 -9.27 1.86
N THR A 308 22.05 -8.26 2.23
CA THR A 308 20.81 -8.45 3.00
C THR A 308 19.76 -9.15 2.15
N VAL A 309 19.52 -8.69 0.90
CA VAL A 309 18.65 -9.40 -0.08
C VAL A 309 19.05 -10.87 -0.17
N SER A 310 20.36 -11.12 -0.28
CA SER A 310 20.93 -12.46 -0.36
C SER A 310 20.61 -13.33 0.86
N SER A 311 20.87 -12.80 2.05
CA SER A 311 20.58 -13.47 3.32
C SER A 311 19.10 -13.77 3.52
N LEU A 312 18.21 -12.89 3.07
CA LEU A 312 16.77 -13.13 3.12
C LEU A 312 16.34 -14.19 2.12
N GLY A 313 16.93 -14.19 0.91
CA GLY A 313 16.75 -15.27 -0.06
C GLY A 313 17.16 -16.63 0.51
N LEU A 314 18.30 -16.69 1.20
CA LEU A 314 18.74 -17.90 1.89
C LEU A 314 17.75 -18.35 2.98
N LEU A 315 17.22 -17.42 3.79
CA LEU A 315 16.20 -17.74 4.79
C LEU A 315 14.92 -18.28 4.15
N VAL A 316 14.41 -17.63 3.11
CA VAL A 316 13.22 -18.10 2.38
C VAL A 316 13.46 -19.47 1.76
N MET A 317 14.66 -19.71 1.22
CA MET A 317 15.03 -21.01 0.66
C MET A 317 15.02 -22.11 1.72
N LEU A 318 15.58 -21.87 2.90
CA LEU A 318 15.62 -22.83 4.00
C LEU A 318 14.21 -23.14 4.54
N ILE A 319 13.38 -22.12 4.74
CA ILE A 319 11.98 -22.29 5.19
C ILE A 319 11.19 -23.19 4.23
N GLY A 320 11.46 -23.06 2.92
CA GLY A 320 10.80 -23.85 1.89
C GLY A 320 11.37 -25.24 1.67
N PHE A 321 12.57 -25.57 2.16
CA PHE A 321 13.26 -26.78 1.73
C PHE A 321 12.63 -28.08 2.24
N GLY A 322 11.94 -28.04 3.39
CA GLY A 322 11.16 -29.15 3.92
C GLY A 322 11.93 -30.18 4.74
N SER A 323 13.22 -29.97 5.05
CA SER A 323 13.99 -30.83 5.97
C SER A 323 13.98 -30.27 7.40
N ASP A 324 14.10 -31.15 8.40
CA ASP A 324 14.09 -30.73 9.83
C ASP A 324 15.25 -29.77 10.14
N HIS A 325 16.45 -30.12 9.71
CA HIS A 325 17.65 -29.28 9.82
C HIS A 325 17.49 -27.92 9.10
N ALA A 326 16.66 -27.80 8.06
CA ALA A 326 16.49 -26.51 7.36
C ALA A 326 15.78 -25.47 8.25
N VAL A 327 14.86 -25.90 9.11
CA VAL A 327 14.20 -25.01 10.07
C VAL A 327 15.18 -24.58 11.17
N GLU A 328 16.01 -25.50 11.67
CA GLU A 328 17.08 -25.22 12.64
C GLU A 328 18.09 -24.21 12.07
N ALA A 329 18.55 -24.47 10.84
CA ALA A 329 19.44 -23.59 10.09
C ALA A 329 18.82 -22.19 9.90
N ALA A 330 17.53 -22.10 9.56
CA ALA A 330 16.83 -20.84 9.40
C ALA A 330 16.74 -20.06 10.72
N ALA A 331 16.47 -20.74 11.84
CA ALA A 331 16.41 -20.14 13.17
C ALA A 331 17.78 -19.58 13.61
N LEU A 332 18.85 -20.36 13.44
CA LEU A 332 20.22 -19.92 13.75
C LEU A 332 20.66 -18.76 12.86
N TYR A 333 20.45 -18.89 11.55
CA TYR A 333 20.87 -17.87 10.59
C TYR A 333 20.09 -16.56 10.75
N LEU A 334 18.80 -16.62 11.14
CA LEU A 334 18.00 -15.44 11.46
C LEU A 334 18.67 -14.58 12.56
N VAL A 335 19.08 -15.22 13.65
CA VAL A 335 19.72 -14.55 14.79
C VAL A 335 21.11 -14.06 14.38
N ALA A 336 21.93 -14.92 13.78
CA ALA A 336 23.27 -14.57 13.29
C ALA A 336 23.22 -13.33 12.38
N HIS A 337 22.36 -13.37 11.36
CA HIS A 337 22.18 -12.30 10.39
C HIS A 337 21.76 -10.98 11.05
N SER A 338 20.91 -11.03 12.07
CA SER A 338 20.48 -9.82 12.76
C SER A 338 21.63 -9.13 13.50
N LEU A 339 22.49 -9.91 14.16
CA LEU A 339 23.64 -9.37 14.92
C LEU A 339 24.72 -8.82 13.97
N PHE A 340 25.23 -9.62 13.05
CA PHE A 340 26.35 -9.19 12.21
C PHE A 340 25.96 -8.10 11.21
N LYS A 341 24.72 -8.11 10.70
CA LYS A 341 24.28 -7.10 9.72
C LYS A 341 24.05 -5.75 10.39
N GLY A 342 23.48 -5.75 11.60
CA GLY A 342 23.35 -4.54 12.41
C GLY A 342 24.71 -3.90 12.68
N ALA A 343 25.69 -4.72 13.08
CA ALA A 343 27.06 -4.26 13.31
C ALA A 343 27.70 -3.68 12.03
N LEU A 344 27.62 -4.38 10.89
CA LEU A 344 28.24 -3.93 9.64
C LEU A 344 27.64 -2.65 9.08
N PHE A 345 26.31 -2.46 9.17
CA PHE A 345 25.70 -1.19 8.74
C PHE A 345 26.10 -0.02 9.63
N MET A 346 26.17 -0.21 10.95
CA MET A 346 26.65 0.83 11.86
C MET A 346 28.14 1.13 11.60
N VAL A 347 28.98 0.12 11.36
CA VAL A 347 30.39 0.32 10.93
C VAL A 347 30.47 1.10 9.62
N ALA A 348 29.67 0.76 8.60
CA ALA A 348 29.65 1.52 7.35
C ALA A 348 29.22 2.98 7.57
N GLY A 349 28.30 3.23 8.51
CA GLY A 349 27.90 4.57 8.90
C GLY A 349 28.96 5.34 9.68
N ILE A 350 29.75 4.66 10.52
CA ILE A 350 30.92 5.24 11.18
C ILE A 350 31.93 5.69 10.13
N ILE A 351 32.28 4.82 9.18
CA ILE A 351 33.23 5.15 8.11
C ILE A 351 32.73 6.36 7.31
N ASP A 352 31.46 6.36 6.91
CA ASP A 352 30.83 7.47 6.17
C ASP A 352 30.88 8.79 6.97
N HIS A 353 30.54 8.74 8.26
CA HIS A 353 30.52 9.90 9.15
C HIS A 353 31.91 10.53 9.34
N GLU A 354 32.93 9.70 9.59
CA GLU A 354 34.29 10.12 9.95
C GLU A 354 35.18 10.42 8.74
N THR A 355 34.90 9.83 7.57
CA THR A 355 35.71 10.04 6.35
C THR A 355 35.02 10.94 5.32
N GLY A 356 33.69 11.06 5.37
CA GLY A 356 32.89 11.79 4.38
C GLY A 356 32.70 11.05 3.05
N THR A 357 33.09 9.78 2.96
CA THR A 357 32.85 8.94 1.78
C THR A 357 32.56 7.50 2.19
N ARG A 358 31.70 6.84 1.41
CA ARG A 358 31.33 5.42 1.56
C ARG A 358 31.77 4.57 0.38
N ASP A 359 32.57 5.13 -0.53
CA ASP A 359 33.11 4.42 -1.69
C ASP A 359 34.36 3.62 -1.29
N ILE A 360 34.24 2.29 -1.34
CA ILE A 360 35.31 1.34 -0.99
C ILE A 360 36.58 1.52 -1.82
N THR A 361 36.50 2.13 -3.01
CA THR A 361 37.66 2.36 -3.89
C THR A 361 38.47 3.58 -3.49
N ARG A 362 37.91 4.45 -2.64
CA ARG A 362 38.53 5.68 -2.13
C ARG A 362 38.93 5.58 -0.65
N LEU A 363 38.65 4.45 -0.01
CA LEU A 363 38.92 4.19 1.40
C LEU A 363 40.12 3.25 1.52
N SER A 364 41.14 3.65 2.27
CA SER A 364 42.34 2.84 2.54
C SER A 364 43.10 3.38 3.75
N GLY A 365 43.74 2.49 4.51
CA GLY A 365 44.62 2.86 5.63
C GLY A 365 43.93 3.35 6.91
N LEU A 366 42.62 3.11 7.08
CA LEU A 366 41.87 3.56 8.27
C LEU A 366 42.25 2.83 9.57
N MET A 367 42.93 1.68 9.52
CA MET A 367 43.27 0.89 10.71
C MET A 367 44.01 1.69 11.78
N ARG A 368 44.86 2.65 11.39
CA ARG A 368 45.62 3.50 12.33
C ARG A 368 44.76 4.58 12.98
N ALA A 369 43.77 5.10 12.26
CA ALA A 369 42.91 6.17 12.74
C ALA A 369 41.71 5.65 13.54
N MET A 370 41.22 4.44 13.21
CA MET A 370 40.00 3.85 13.76
C MET A 370 40.18 2.36 14.11
N PRO A 371 41.16 2.00 14.98
CA PRO A 371 41.47 0.61 15.30
C PRO A 371 40.30 -0.15 15.95
N LEU A 372 39.48 0.51 16.77
CA LEU A 372 38.35 -0.14 17.43
C LEU A 372 37.26 -0.46 16.40
N THR A 373 36.92 0.50 15.54
CA THR A 373 35.99 0.29 14.44
C THR A 373 36.44 -0.85 13.52
N TRP A 374 37.75 -0.98 13.25
CA TRP A 374 38.29 -2.07 12.46
C TRP A 374 38.09 -3.44 13.12
N VAL A 375 38.41 -3.58 14.41
CA VAL A 375 38.22 -4.85 15.13
C VAL A 375 36.74 -5.27 15.14
N ILE A 376 35.83 -4.32 15.33
CA ILE A 376 34.38 -4.57 15.28
C ILE A 376 33.94 -4.99 13.87
N ALA A 377 34.44 -4.31 12.83
CA ALA A 377 34.18 -4.66 11.44
C ALA A 377 34.65 -6.09 11.12
N LEU A 378 35.85 -6.44 11.59
CA LEU A 378 36.45 -7.75 11.40
C LEU A 378 35.63 -8.83 12.12
N ALA A 379 35.27 -8.62 13.39
CA ALA A 379 34.42 -9.54 14.15
C ALA A 379 33.07 -9.80 13.46
N ALA A 380 32.41 -8.74 13.00
CA ALA A 380 31.15 -8.86 12.27
C ALA A 380 31.32 -9.55 10.91
N ALA A 381 32.42 -9.32 10.20
CA ALA A 381 32.74 -10.01 8.95
C ALA A 381 33.04 -11.50 9.15
N PHE A 382 33.75 -11.88 10.23
CA PHE A 382 33.97 -13.28 10.59
C PHE A 382 32.63 -14.00 10.85
N SER A 383 31.70 -13.35 11.56
CA SER A 383 30.36 -13.88 11.76
C SER A 383 29.58 -13.98 10.44
N MET A 384 29.62 -12.95 9.57
CA MET A 384 28.92 -12.98 8.28
C MET A 384 29.48 -14.04 7.32
N ALA A 385 30.79 -14.28 7.36
CA ALA A 385 31.50 -15.32 6.62
C ALA A 385 31.25 -16.74 7.16
N GLY A 386 30.65 -16.86 8.35
CA GLY A 386 30.45 -18.12 9.05
C GLY A 386 31.76 -18.79 9.41
N LEU A 387 32.68 -18.06 10.04
CA LEU A 387 33.96 -18.59 10.53
C LEU A 387 33.94 -18.80 12.06
N PRO A 388 34.60 -19.85 12.58
CA PRO A 388 34.84 -19.98 14.02
C PRO A 388 35.65 -18.78 14.54
N PRO A 389 35.40 -18.26 15.75
CA PRO A 389 34.48 -18.76 16.79
C PRO A 389 33.11 -18.03 16.85
N PHE A 390 32.56 -17.53 15.74
CA PHE A 390 31.33 -16.72 15.76
C PHE A 390 30.05 -17.53 15.49
N PHE A 391 28.89 -17.01 15.93
CA PHE A 391 27.60 -17.71 15.85
C PHE A 391 27.17 -17.99 14.40
N GLY A 392 27.61 -17.18 13.45
CA GLY A 392 27.37 -17.44 12.02
C GLY A 392 28.02 -18.73 11.50
N PHE A 393 29.07 -19.24 12.16
CA PHE A 393 29.64 -20.56 11.83
C PHE A 393 28.63 -21.67 12.10
N LEU A 394 28.01 -21.68 13.29
CA LEU A 394 26.99 -22.66 13.68
C LEU A 394 25.83 -22.66 12.69
N ALA A 395 25.34 -21.47 12.34
CA ALA A 395 24.28 -21.33 11.34
C ALA A 395 24.68 -21.91 9.96
N LYS A 396 25.91 -21.67 9.50
CA LYS A 396 26.39 -22.12 8.19
C LYS A 396 26.60 -23.65 8.14
N GLU A 397 27.13 -24.25 9.20
CA GLU A 397 27.24 -25.71 9.31
C GLU A 397 25.86 -26.38 9.28
N GLU A 398 24.87 -25.82 9.98
CA GLU A 398 23.50 -26.32 9.92
C GLU A 398 22.86 -26.11 8.54
N ILE A 399 23.12 -24.98 7.87
CA ILE A 399 22.66 -24.76 6.48
C ILE A 399 23.14 -25.88 5.56
N TYR A 400 24.42 -26.27 5.66
CA TYR A 400 24.94 -27.35 4.81
C TYR A 400 24.43 -28.72 5.24
N THR A 401 24.32 -28.98 6.55
CA THR A 401 23.71 -30.20 7.06
C THR A 401 22.27 -30.37 6.55
N ALA A 402 21.49 -29.29 6.54
CA ALA A 402 20.11 -29.27 6.06
C ALA A 402 19.94 -29.56 4.58
N LEU A 403 20.92 -29.19 3.76
CA LEU A 403 20.88 -29.32 2.31
C LEU A 403 21.63 -30.58 1.83
N ILE A 404 22.26 -31.35 2.72
CA ILE A 404 22.91 -32.60 2.35
C ILE A 404 21.84 -33.67 2.14
N SER A 405 21.56 -33.91 0.87
CA SER A 405 20.77 -35.03 0.38
C SER A 405 21.36 -35.50 -0.95
N GLY A 406 21.25 -36.80 -1.24
CA GLY A 406 21.78 -37.41 -2.46
C GLY A 406 20.94 -37.12 -3.72
N ASP A 407 19.81 -36.43 -3.59
CA ASP A 407 18.93 -36.12 -4.71
C ASP A 407 19.38 -34.87 -5.50
N VAL A 408 18.97 -34.79 -6.77
CA VAL A 408 19.34 -33.69 -7.67
C VAL A 408 18.88 -32.32 -7.11
N ARG A 409 17.73 -32.30 -6.43
CA ARG A 409 17.17 -31.09 -5.82
C ARG A 409 18.11 -30.54 -4.73
N ALA A 410 18.53 -31.38 -3.78
CA ALA A 410 19.41 -30.98 -2.71
C ALA A 410 20.81 -30.61 -3.21
N ILE A 411 21.36 -31.35 -4.17
CA ILE A 411 22.65 -31.00 -4.80
C ILE A 411 22.58 -29.61 -5.44
N THR A 412 21.47 -29.30 -6.13
CA THR A 412 21.27 -28.00 -6.77
C THR A 412 21.23 -26.87 -5.74
N PHE A 413 20.40 -26.99 -4.71
CA PHE A 413 20.27 -25.95 -3.69
C PHE A 413 21.50 -25.85 -2.78
N THR A 414 22.21 -26.94 -2.50
CA THR A 414 23.52 -26.93 -1.83
C THR A 414 24.54 -26.15 -2.65
N SER A 415 24.60 -26.41 -3.97
CA SER A 415 25.52 -25.69 -4.86
C SER A 415 25.22 -24.20 -4.90
N ILE A 416 23.93 -23.82 -4.95
CA ILE A 416 23.47 -22.44 -4.86
C ILE A 416 23.86 -21.81 -3.52
N ALA A 417 23.68 -22.52 -2.40
CA ALA A 417 24.03 -22.05 -1.06
C ALA A 417 25.54 -21.84 -0.91
N VAL A 418 26.36 -22.80 -1.36
CA VAL A 418 27.83 -22.71 -1.32
C VAL A 418 28.31 -21.53 -2.17
N PHE A 419 27.79 -21.39 -3.38
CA PHE A 419 28.12 -20.26 -4.25
C PHE A 419 27.73 -18.93 -3.60
N GLY A 420 26.48 -18.77 -3.17
CA GLY A 420 26.00 -17.56 -2.52
C GLY A 420 26.80 -17.21 -1.26
N ASN A 421 27.04 -18.16 -0.37
CA ASN A 421 27.81 -17.96 0.84
C ASN A 421 29.29 -17.62 0.55
N ALA A 422 29.89 -18.16 -0.51
CA ALA A 422 31.25 -17.81 -0.93
C ALA A 422 31.33 -16.34 -1.41
N LEU A 423 30.34 -15.88 -2.15
CA LEU A 423 30.26 -14.47 -2.55
C LEU A 423 29.98 -13.57 -1.33
N MET A 424 29.11 -13.99 -0.41
CA MET A 424 28.88 -13.27 0.85
C MET A 424 30.17 -13.14 1.67
N PHE A 425 30.97 -14.21 1.75
CA PHE A 425 32.30 -14.18 2.37
C PHE A 425 33.18 -13.09 1.73
N ALA A 426 33.29 -13.10 0.39
CA ALA A 426 34.13 -12.15 -0.32
C ALA A 426 33.69 -10.68 -0.08
N VAL A 427 32.38 -10.43 -0.02
CA VAL A 427 31.83 -9.10 0.25
C VAL A 427 32.03 -8.70 1.72
N ALA A 428 31.86 -9.61 2.68
CA ALA A 428 32.08 -9.34 4.11
C ALA A 428 33.52 -8.88 4.36
N PHE A 429 34.50 -9.63 3.83
CA PHE A 429 35.91 -9.27 3.96
C PHE A 429 36.30 -8.06 3.11
N ALA A 430 35.63 -7.79 1.99
CA ALA A 430 35.80 -6.52 1.28
C ALA A 430 35.46 -5.33 2.19
N VAL A 431 34.30 -5.38 2.88
CA VAL A 431 33.87 -4.30 3.79
C VAL A 431 34.80 -4.17 5.00
N ALA A 432 35.29 -5.27 5.56
CA ALA A 432 36.13 -5.24 6.77
C ALA A 432 37.63 -5.00 6.52
N LEU A 433 38.16 -5.30 5.33
CA LEU A 433 39.59 -5.19 5.04
C LEU A 433 39.95 -4.03 4.12
N LYS A 434 39.25 -3.83 2.99
CA LYS A 434 39.64 -2.82 1.99
C LYS A 434 39.70 -1.38 2.57
N PRO A 435 38.70 -0.90 3.35
CA PRO A 435 38.76 0.45 3.92
C PRO A 435 39.91 0.68 4.91
N PHE A 436 40.36 -0.38 5.59
CA PHE A 436 41.25 -0.28 6.75
C PHE A 436 42.70 -0.58 6.44
N LEU A 437 42.96 -1.55 5.55
CA LEU A 437 44.31 -1.93 5.14
C LEU A 437 44.81 -1.05 3.98
N GLY A 438 46.12 -1.01 3.78
CA GLY A 438 46.76 -0.25 2.70
C GLY A 438 47.39 1.07 3.16
N ARG A 439 47.80 1.88 2.19
CA ARG A 439 48.41 3.19 2.46
C ARG A 439 47.31 4.23 2.75
N PRO A 440 47.48 5.11 3.73
CA PRO A 440 46.54 6.21 3.96
C PRO A 440 46.37 7.05 2.69
N VAL A 441 45.13 7.38 2.36
CA VAL A 441 44.76 8.24 1.22
C VAL A 441 44.08 9.49 1.77
N GLU A 442 44.22 10.61 1.07
CA GLU A 442 43.51 11.84 1.42
C GLU A 442 41.99 11.65 1.28
N MET A 443 41.26 11.99 2.34
CA MET A 443 39.81 11.81 2.44
C MET A 443 39.13 13.17 2.70
N PRO A 444 37.84 13.32 2.34
CA PRO A 444 37.10 14.57 2.55
C PRO A 444 37.11 15.10 3.98
N LYS A 445 37.18 14.19 4.96
CA LYS A 445 37.35 14.51 6.38
C LYS A 445 38.56 13.78 6.94
N HIS A 446 39.20 14.38 7.94
CA HIS A 446 40.29 13.73 8.65
C HIS A 446 39.73 12.62 9.56
N PRO A 447 40.04 11.34 9.32
CA PRO A 447 39.48 10.24 10.08
C PRO A 447 40.00 10.26 11.52
N HIS A 448 39.11 9.99 12.47
CA HIS A 448 39.45 9.70 13.86
C HIS A 448 38.49 8.63 14.40
N GLU A 449 38.85 8.01 15.52
CA GLU A 449 37.96 7.03 16.15
C GLU A 449 36.64 7.69 16.53
N ALA A 450 35.54 6.98 16.31
CA ALA A 450 34.21 7.51 16.53
C ALA A 450 33.93 7.69 18.04
N PRO A 451 33.04 8.62 18.44
CA PRO A 451 32.55 8.71 19.81
C PRO A 451 31.80 7.43 20.25
N VAL A 452 31.68 7.25 21.57
CA VAL A 452 31.05 6.06 22.20
C VAL A 452 29.66 5.74 21.65
N LEU A 453 28.82 6.76 21.42
CA LEU A 453 27.48 6.57 20.85
C LEU A 453 27.49 5.83 19.52
N LEU A 454 28.54 6.00 18.71
CA LEU A 454 28.65 5.40 17.39
C LEU A 454 29.23 3.98 17.42
N TRP A 455 30.28 3.70 18.19
CA TRP A 455 30.91 2.36 18.20
C TRP A 455 30.28 1.39 19.20
N LEU A 456 29.58 1.86 20.24
CA LEU A 456 29.03 0.98 21.29
C LEU A 456 28.03 -0.03 20.72
N GLY A 457 27.09 0.42 19.89
CA GLY A 457 26.10 -0.43 19.24
C GLY A 457 26.72 -1.59 18.45
N PRO A 458 27.56 -1.33 17.43
CA PRO A 458 28.17 -2.41 16.65
C PRO A 458 29.12 -3.28 17.48
N ALA A 459 29.81 -2.74 18.50
CA ALA A 459 30.63 -3.54 19.42
C ALA A 459 29.78 -4.55 20.21
N VAL A 460 28.67 -4.10 20.81
CA VAL A 460 27.76 -4.96 21.56
C VAL A 460 27.22 -6.08 20.68
N LEU A 461 26.80 -5.79 19.45
CA LEU A 461 26.28 -6.82 18.54
C LEU A 461 27.35 -7.83 18.11
N ALA A 462 28.59 -7.38 17.86
CA ALA A 462 29.70 -8.27 17.52
C ALA A 462 30.08 -9.17 18.70
N VAL A 463 30.15 -8.61 19.92
CA VAL A 463 30.43 -9.37 21.15
C VAL A 463 29.32 -10.36 21.44
N LEU A 464 28.05 -9.96 21.31
CA LEU A 464 26.92 -10.89 21.47
C LEU A 464 26.98 -12.04 20.46
N GLY A 465 27.37 -11.78 19.20
CA GLY A 465 27.57 -12.82 18.20
C GLY A 465 28.71 -13.79 18.52
N LEU A 466 29.73 -13.34 19.25
CA LEU A 466 30.81 -14.19 19.76
C LEU A 466 30.37 -14.99 20.99
N LEU A 467 29.76 -14.32 21.98
CA LEU A 467 29.29 -14.96 23.22
C LEU A 467 28.19 -15.98 22.94
N ALA A 468 27.29 -15.70 22.00
CA ALA A 468 26.24 -16.63 21.58
C ALA A 468 26.81 -17.95 21.02
N ALA A 469 28.01 -17.91 20.43
CA ALA A 469 28.70 -19.10 19.93
C ALA A 469 29.48 -19.81 21.03
N ILE A 470 30.20 -19.07 21.89
CA ILE A 470 30.96 -19.64 23.01
C ILE A 470 30.02 -20.35 23.99
N PHE A 471 28.87 -19.75 24.28
CA PHE A 471 27.80 -20.32 25.09
C PHE A 471 26.68 -20.87 24.21
N SER A 472 27.03 -21.67 23.18
CA SER A 472 26.06 -22.20 22.20
C SER A 472 24.95 -22.99 22.89
N THR A 473 25.27 -23.83 23.87
CA THR A 473 24.30 -24.63 24.62
C THR A 473 23.22 -23.77 25.28
N PHE A 474 23.63 -22.74 26.02
CA PHE A 474 22.70 -21.79 26.65
C PHE A 474 21.86 -21.05 25.60
N THR A 475 22.50 -20.60 24.52
CA THR A 475 21.82 -19.87 23.43
C THR A 475 20.80 -20.75 22.72
N HIS A 476 21.10 -22.02 22.48
CA HIS A 476 20.18 -22.95 21.85
C HIS A 476 18.99 -23.25 22.76
N THR A 477 19.20 -23.53 24.04
CA THR A 477 18.11 -23.78 25.00
C THR A 477 17.18 -22.57 25.14
N VAL A 478 17.73 -21.36 25.18
CA VAL A 478 16.96 -20.13 25.45
C VAL A 478 16.31 -19.55 24.20
N LEU A 479 16.95 -19.68 23.03
CA LEU A 479 16.57 -18.94 21.82
C LEU A 479 16.41 -19.84 20.60
N SER A 480 17.43 -20.57 20.18
CA SER A 480 17.40 -21.29 18.88
C SER A 480 16.36 -22.42 18.85
N SER A 481 16.35 -23.28 19.88
CA SER A 481 15.46 -24.43 20.00
C SER A 481 13.99 -23.99 20.14
N PRO A 482 13.63 -22.99 20.97
CA PRO A 482 12.28 -22.44 20.98
C PRO A 482 11.82 -21.86 19.63
N ILE A 483 12.69 -21.17 18.88
CA ILE A 483 12.35 -20.67 17.54
C ILE A 483 12.03 -21.84 16.60
N ALA A 484 12.90 -22.84 16.52
CA ALA A 484 12.68 -24.01 15.66
C ALA A 484 11.42 -24.77 16.06
N SER A 485 11.18 -24.93 17.37
CA SER A 485 9.98 -25.60 17.90
C SER A 485 8.70 -24.85 17.54
N ALA A 486 8.71 -23.52 17.56
CA ALA A 486 7.59 -22.69 17.13
C ALA A 486 7.28 -22.82 15.62
N ILE A 487 8.31 -23.00 14.78
CA ILE A 487 8.14 -23.14 13.33
C ILE A 487 7.66 -24.56 12.95
N ARG A 488 8.05 -25.59 13.72
CA ARG A 488 7.64 -26.98 13.49
C ARG A 488 6.36 -27.40 14.22
N GLN A 489 6.01 -26.72 15.30
CA GLN A 489 4.97 -27.13 16.26
C GLN A 489 5.28 -28.45 16.98
N THR A 490 6.56 -28.82 17.05
CA THR A 490 7.06 -29.96 17.83
C THR A 490 8.31 -29.54 18.58
N PRO A 491 8.64 -30.16 19.74
CA PRO A 491 9.90 -29.86 20.43
C PRO A 491 11.10 -30.24 19.55
N VAL A 492 11.96 -29.25 19.26
CA VAL A 492 13.21 -29.41 18.50
C VAL A 492 14.38 -29.01 19.38
N GLY A 493 15.37 -29.89 19.53
CA GLY A 493 16.60 -29.64 20.28
C GLY A 493 17.78 -29.41 19.33
N ILE A 494 18.36 -28.21 19.37
CA ILE A 494 19.57 -27.87 18.60
C ILE A 494 20.80 -28.05 19.50
N ASP A 495 21.70 -28.95 19.09
CA ASP A 495 22.87 -29.34 19.89
C ASP A 495 24.22 -28.96 19.26
N ILE A 496 24.22 -28.25 18.13
CA ILE A 496 25.46 -27.86 17.45
C ILE A 496 26.36 -27.00 18.36
N SER A 497 27.67 -27.23 18.28
CA SER A 497 28.66 -26.50 19.06
C SER A 497 29.79 -25.96 18.19
N LEU A 498 30.67 -25.16 18.79
CA LEU A 498 31.86 -24.64 18.11
C LEU A 498 32.84 -25.73 17.68
N ALA A 499 32.75 -26.94 18.26
CA ALA A 499 33.56 -28.06 17.83
C ALA A 499 33.10 -28.52 16.44
N PRO A 500 33.94 -28.39 15.38
CA PRO A 500 33.53 -28.77 14.05
C PRO A 500 33.29 -30.28 13.97
N HIS A 501 32.10 -30.67 13.52
CA HIS A 501 31.80 -32.06 13.23
C HIS A 501 32.53 -32.45 11.94
N LEU A 502 33.42 -33.45 12.02
CA LEU A 502 34.14 -33.95 10.85
C LEU A 502 33.14 -34.62 9.89
N GLY A 503 32.90 -34.00 8.74
CA GLY A 503 31.94 -34.50 7.76
C GLY A 503 31.86 -33.64 6.50
N LEU A 504 30.91 -33.99 5.63
CA LEU A 504 30.62 -33.23 4.40
C LEU A 504 30.24 -31.76 4.65
N PRO A 505 29.46 -31.37 5.70
CA PRO A 505 29.19 -29.97 6.00
C PRO A 505 30.47 -29.14 6.16
N LEU A 506 31.44 -29.66 6.92
CA LEU A 506 32.72 -29.02 7.15
C LEU A 506 33.55 -28.93 5.86
N ALA A 507 33.50 -29.94 5.00
CA ALA A 507 34.17 -29.90 3.69
C ALA A 507 33.55 -28.82 2.77
N LEU A 508 32.22 -28.71 2.74
CA LEU A 508 31.51 -27.65 2.01
C LEU A 508 31.80 -26.26 2.59
N SER A 509 31.93 -26.17 3.91
CA SER A 509 32.34 -24.97 4.65
C SER A 509 33.75 -24.52 4.27
N ALA A 510 34.72 -25.44 4.24
CA ALA A 510 36.08 -25.19 3.79
C ALA A 510 36.10 -24.77 2.30
N LEU A 511 35.34 -25.46 1.45
CA LEU A 511 35.18 -25.09 0.03
C LEU A 511 34.62 -23.68 -0.13
N THR A 512 33.59 -23.32 0.65
CA THR A 512 32.99 -21.97 0.65
C THR A 512 34.03 -20.90 0.98
N VAL A 513 34.87 -21.15 1.99
CA VAL A 513 35.95 -20.24 2.40
C VAL A 513 37.01 -20.13 1.30
N LEU A 514 37.45 -21.25 0.72
CA LEU A 514 38.44 -21.24 -0.36
C LEU A 514 37.95 -20.49 -1.61
N LEU A 515 36.69 -20.71 -2.00
CA LEU A 515 36.05 -19.97 -3.10
C LEU A 515 35.91 -18.49 -2.75
N GLY A 516 35.50 -18.15 -1.53
CA GLY A 516 35.37 -16.77 -1.06
C GLY A 516 36.70 -16.02 -1.06
N ILE A 517 37.79 -16.65 -0.59
CA ILE A 517 39.15 -16.08 -0.65
C ILE A 517 39.59 -15.85 -2.10
N SER A 518 39.34 -16.84 -2.96
CA SER A 518 39.68 -16.76 -4.39
C SER A 518 38.97 -15.59 -5.08
N VAL A 519 37.67 -15.40 -4.80
CA VAL A 519 36.88 -14.27 -5.31
C VAL A 519 37.35 -12.94 -4.72
N TYR A 520 37.68 -12.89 -3.42
CA TYR A 520 38.18 -11.68 -2.76
C TYR A 520 39.50 -11.18 -3.36
N TRP A 521 40.47 -12.07 -3.61
CA TRP A 521 41.73 -11.69 -4.27
C TRP A 521 41.54 -11.21 -5.71
N GLN A 522 40.48 -11.66 -6.37
CA GLN A 522 40.14 -11.27 -7.73
C GLN A 522 38.96 -10.30 -7.77
N LEU A 523 38.65 -9.60 -6.67
CA LEU A 523 37.41 -8.81 -6.53
C LEU A 523 37.26 -7.75 -7.63
N ASP A 524 38.36 -7.12 -8.03
CA ASP A 524 38.34 -6.10 -9.08
C ASP A 524 38.06 -6.70 -10.47
N ARG A 525 38.58 -7.90 -10.76
CA ARG A 525 38.25 -8.66 -11.97
C ARG A 525 36.81 -9.17 -11.93
N ALA A 526 36.36 -9.72 -10.81
CA ALA A 526 35.00 -10.20 -10.61
C ALA A 526 33.97 -9.08 -10.79
N ARG A 527 34.25 -7.89 -10.23
CA ARG A 527 33.45 -6.68 -10.41
C ARG A 527 33.38 -6.25 -11.88
N PHE A 528 34.50 -6.28 -12.59
CA PHE A 528 34.56 -5.94 -14.02
C PHE A 528 33.73 -6.92 -14.87
N LEU A 529 33.90 -8.23 -14.66
CA LEU A 529 33.13 -9.26 -15.35
C LEU A 529 31.63 -9.13 -15.09
N MET A 530 31.26 -8.89 -13.82
CA MET A 530 29.86 -8.67 -13.45
C MET A 530 29.27 -7.42 -14.11
N ALA A 531 30.06 -6.34 -14.25
CA ALA A 531 29.63 -5.15 -14.95
C ALA A 531 29.38 -5.39 -16.45
N ILE A 532 30.21 -6.22 -17.11
CA ILE A 532 29.99 -6.64 -18.50
C ILE A 532 28.72 -7.48 -18.61
N PHE A 533 28.57 -8.48 -17.75
CA PHE A 533 27.42 -9.38 -17.76
C PHE A 533 26.09 -8.65 -17.56
N LEU A 534 26.03 -7.70 -16.63
CA LEU A 534 24.81 -6.92 -16.40
C LEU A 534 24.50 -5.96 -17.56
N ARG A 535 25.53 -5.45 -18.26
CA ARG A 535 25.33 -4.69 -19.50
C ARG A 535 24.74 -5.53 -20.62
N SER A 536 25.08 -6.82 -20.70
CA SER A 536 24.51 -7.72 -21.72
C SER A 536 23.07 -8.14 -21.43
N ILE A 537 22.68 -8.26 -20.15
CA ILE A 537 21.28 -8.54 -19.76
C ILE A 537 20.36 -7.34 -20.07
N GLY A 538 20.88 -6.11 -19.94
CA GLY A 538 20.12 -4.88 -20.21
C GLY A 538 19.45 -4.30 -18.97
N HIS A 539 18.28 -3.68 -19.15
CA HIS A 539 17.59 -2.93 -18.09
C HIS A 539 16.98 -3.87 -17.04
N GLY A 540 17.23 -3.58 -15.76
CA GLY A 540 16.73 -4.37 -14.64
C GLY A 540 15.31 -4.01 -14.17
N PRO A 541 14.80 -4.71 -13.13
CA PRO A 541 13.46 -4.50 -12.57
C PRO A 541 13.17 -3.06 -12.10
N ASP A 542 14.19 -2.32 -11.65
CA ASP A 542 14.06 -0.91 -11.24
C ASP A 542 13.54 -0.02 -12.38
N HIS A 543 14.08 -0.18 -13.59
CA HIS A 543 13.60 0.53 -14.78
C HIS A 543 12.20 0.05 -15.18
N GLY A 544 11.90 -1.24 -14.98
CA GLY A 544 10.56 -1.78 -15.18
C GLY A 544 9.50 -1.07 -14.32
N PHE A 545 9.85 -0.75 -13.07
CA PHE A 545 8.99 0.04 -12.18
C PHE A 545 8.71 1.45 -12.76
N ASP A 546 9.74 2.18 -13.18
CA ASP A 546 9.56 3.53 -13.74
C ASP A 546 8.69 3.54 -15.01
N VAL A 547 8.88 2.54 -15.87
CA VAL A 547 8.07 2.35 -17.09
C VAL A 547 6.61 2.05 -16.72
N ALA A 548 6.38 1.20 -15.72
CA ALA A 548 5.04 0.86 -15.25
C ALA A 548 4.30 2.09 -14.69
N ILE A 549 4.94 2.86 -13.81
CA ILE A 549 4.36 4.08 -13.23
C ILE A 549 4.10 5.13 -14.31
N SER A 550 5.06 5.38 -15.19
CA SER A 550 4.90 6.32 -16.31
C SER A 550 3.83 5.85 -17.30
N GLY A 551 3.68 4.53 -17.49
CA GLY A 551 2.61 3.92 -18.26
C GLY A 551 1.23 4.16 -17.65
N LEU A 552 1.10 3.96 -16.33
CA LEU A 552 -0.14 4.18 -15.59
C LEU A 552 -0.60 5.63 -15.68
N VAL A 553 0.29 6.60 -15.45
CA VAL A 553 -0.05 8.04 -15.55
C VAL A 553 -0.48 8.41 -16.97
N ARG A 554 0.23 7.91 -18.00
CA ARG A 554 -0.16 8.13 -19.40
C ARG A 554 -1.51 7.49 -19.73
N PHE A 555 -1.78 6.29 -19.21
CA PHE A 555 -3.05 5.60 -19.39
C PHE A 555 -4.19 6.38 -18.73
N ALA A 556 -4.02 6.79 -17.47
CA ALA A 556 -4.99 7.62 -16.76
C ALA A 556 -5.27 8.92 -17.53
N GLY A 557 -4.23 9.60 -18.03
CA GLY A 557 -4.39 10.80 -18.85
C GLY A 557 -5.06 10.56 -20.22
N ARG A 558 -4.93 9.36 -20.81
CA ARG A 558 -5.70 8.98 -22.02
C ARG A 558 -7.16 8.71 -21.67
N LEU A 559 -7.43 7.94 -20.62
CA LEU A 559 -8.77 7.63 -20.16
C LEU A 559 -9.55 8.89 -19.80
N MET A 560 -8.92 9.82 -19.06
CA MET A 560 -9.53 11.11 -18.71
C MET A 560 -9.85 11.97 -19.92
N ARG A 561 -9.02 11.96 -20.97
CA ARG A 561 -9.33 12.68 -22.22
C ARG A 561 -10.52 12.07 -22.98
N VAL A 562 -10.76 10.77 -22.83
CA VAL A 562 -11.92 10.09 -23.42
C VAL A 562 -13.19 10.34 -22.60
N LEU A 563 -13.11 10.17 -21.28
CA LEU A 563 -14.26 10.29 -20.37
C LEU A 563 -14.65 11.75 -20.09
N GLN A 564 -13.67 12.65 -20.01
CA GLN A 564 -13.88 14.07 -19.71
C GLN A 564 -13.34 14.99 -20.81
N PRO A 565 -13.92 14.97 -22.02
CA PRO A 565 -13.49 15.81 -23.13
C PRO A 565 -13.86 17.30 -22.98
N GLY A 566 -14.61 17.69 -21.94
CA GLY A 566 -15.08 19.06 -21.72
C GLY A 566 -16.21 19.52 -22.64
N ARG A 567 -16.77 18.62 -23.45
CA ARG A 567 -17.86 18.91 -24.40
C ARG A 567 -19.21 18.49 -23.82
N LEU A 568 -20.06 19.47 -23.48
CA LEU A 568 -21.41 19.24 -22.94
C LEU A 568 -22.22 18.23 -23.76
N GLU A 569 -22.13 18.33 -25.09
CA GLU A 569 -22.80 17.44 -26.03
C GLU A 569 -22.52 15.95 -25.76
N ILE A 570 -21.27 15.58 -25.43
CA ILE A 570 -20.90 14.18 -25.18
C ILE A 570 -21.56 13.71 -23.88
N TYR A 571 -21.51 14.51 -22.81
CA TYR A 571 -22.14 14.17 -21.53
C TYR A 571 -23.67 14.04 -21.67
N VAL A 572 -24.30 14.94 -22.43
CA VAL A 572 -25.74 14.90 -22.71
C VAL A 572 -26.10 13.66 -23.54
N THR A 573 -25.34 13.36 -24.60
CA THR A 573 -25.52 12.13 -25.40
C THR A 573 -25.40 10.87 -24.55
N CYS A 574 -24.36 10.76 -23.69
CA CYS A 574 -24.20 9.63 -22.78
C CYS A 574 -25.38 9.52 -21.80
N THR A 575 -25.87 10.65 -21.27
CA THR A 575 -27.03 10.69 -20.37
C THR A 575 -28.27 10.15 -21.06
N PHE A 576 -28.59 10.64 -22.26
CA PHE A 576 -29.75 10.15 -23.02
C PHE A 576 -29.59 8.69 -23.44
N LEU A 577 -28.38 8.23 -23.73
CA LEU A 577 -28.11 6.82 -24.02
C LEU A 577 -28.39 5.93 -22.80
N CYS A 578 -27.98 6.36 -21.61
CA CYS A 578 -28.36 5.69 -20.36
C CYS A 578 -29.88 5.71 -20.13
N VAL A 579 -30.55 6.84 -20.38
CA VAL A 579 -32.02 6.95 -20.26
C VAL A 579 -32.72 5.98 -21.22
N ALA A 580 -32.34 5.95 -22.50
CA ALA A 580 -32.89 5.01 -23.46
C ALA A 580 -32.67 3.54 -23.03
N ALA A 581 -31.46 3.22 -22.54
CA ALA A 581 -31.14 1.90 -22.03
C ALA A 581 -32.03 1.51 -20.83
N ILE A 582 -32.22 2.41 -19.87
CA ILE A 582 -33.07 2.19 -18.69
C ILE A 582 -34.55 2.04 -19.06
N LEU A 583 -35.04 2.80 -20.06
CA LEU A 583 -36.45 2.74 -20.47
C LEU A 583 -36.79 1.51 -21.33
N ILE A 584 -35.83 1.00 -22.11
CA ILE A 584 -36.09 -0.08 -23.09
C ILE A 584 -35.62 -1.45 -22.57
N ILE A 585 -34.43 -1.55 -21.97
CA ILE A 585 -33.83 -2.86 -21.64
C ILE A 585 -34.63 -3.61 -20.58
N PRO A 586 -34.99 -3.03 -19.42
CA PRO A 586 -35.71 -3.77 -18.38
C PRO A 586 -37.06 -4.32 -18.84
N PRO A 587 -37.96 -3.55 -19.50
CA PRO A 587 -39.23 -4.09 -19.98
C PRO A 587 -39.07 -5.23 -20.99
N VAL A 588 -38.04 -5.19 -21.83
CA VAL A 588 -37.72 -6.27 -22.78
C VAL A 588 -37.21 -7.51 -22.07
N VAL A 589 -36.26 -7.36 -21.13
CA VAL A 589 -35.64 -8.48 -20.40
C VAL A 589 -36.63 -9.19 -19.47
N TYR A 590 -37.47 -8.43 -18.78
CA TYR A 590 -38.44 -8.97 -17.82
C TYR A 590 -39.82 -9.29 -18.45
N GLY A 591 -39.99 -9.07 -19.76
CA GLY A 591 -41.26 -9.37 -20.46
C GLY A 591 -42.42 -8.46 -20.04
N GLU A 592 -42.13 -7.22 -19.61
CA GLU A 592 -43.09 -6.25 -19.10
C GLU A 592 -43.53 -5.20 -20.14
N LEU A 593 -43.31 -5.48 -21.43
CA LEU A 593 -43.74 -4.59 -22.50
C LEU A 593 -45.26 -4.37 -22.44
N PRO A 594 -45.74 -3.13 -22.65
CA PRO A 594 -47.15 -2.83 -22.67
C PRO A 594 -47.84 -3.54 -23.83
N ARG A 595 -49.14 -3.83 -23.67
CA ARG A 595 -49.98 -4.26 -24.80
C ARG A 595 -50.28 -3.06 -25.69
N PHE A 596 -50.38 -3.26 -27.00
CA PHE A 596 -50.82 -2.17 -27.87
C PHE A 596 -52.26 -1.76 -27.53
N PRO A 597 -52.52 -0.47 -27.25
CA PRO A 597 -53.88 -0.01 -26.96
C PRO A 597 -54.75 -0.09 -28.21
N ALA A 598 -56.03 -0.40 -28.05
CA ALA A 598 -57.01 -0.26 -29.11
C ALA A 598 -57.29 1.23 -29.35
N TRP A 599 -57.41 1.63 -30.62
CA TRP A 599 -57.77 3.00 -30.94
C TRP A 599 -59.23 3.28 -30.50
N PRO A 600 -59.51 4.38 -29.77
CA PRO A 600 -60.87 4.69 -29.35
C PRO A 600 -61.76 4.92 -30.58
N ALA A 601 -62.95 4.33 -30.60
CA ALA A 601 -63.90 4.51 -31.71
C ALA A 601 -64.55 5.91 -31.70
N ASP A 602 -64.56 6.58 -30.53
CA ASP A 602 -65.32 7.82 -30.29
C ASP A 602 -64.42 9.07 -30.15
N VAL A 603 -63.30 9.15 -30.89
CA VAL A 603 -62.45 10.36 -30.89
C VAL A 603 -63.19 11.51 -31.56
N ARG A 604 -63.42 12.59 -30.82
CA ARG A 604 -64.21 13.74 -31.30
C ARG A 604 -63.39 14.63 -32.22
N LEU A 605 -64.06 15.37 -33.11
CA LEU A 605 -63.40 16.21 -34.12
C LEU A 605 -62.43 17.24 -33.50
N TYR A 606 -62.79 17.83 -32.36
CA TYR A 606 -61.94 18.81 -31.68
C TYR A 606 -60.68 18.17 -31.05
N GLU A 607 -60.71 16.90 -30.66
CA GLU A 607 -59.54 16.17 -30.14
C GLU A 607 -58.55 15.93 -31.28
N TRP A 608 -59.05 15.53 -32.45
CA TRP A 608 -58.26 15.44 -33.68
C TRP A 608 -57.64 16.78 -34.08
N ALA A 609 -58.39 17.87 -33.96
CA ALA A 609 -57.86 19.21 -34.24
C ALA A 609 -56.67 19.55 -33.32
N VAL A 610 -56.75 19.22 -32.03
CA VAL A 610 -55.65 19.46 -31.07
C VAL A 610 -54.43 18.58 -31.36
N PHE A 611 -54.63 17.30 -31.70
CA PHE A 611 -53.53 16.42 -32.14
C PHE A 611 -52.84 16.96 -33.39
N LEU A 612 -53.60 17.46 -34.37
CA LEU A 612 -53.04 18.08 -35.58
C LEU A 612 -52.25 19.35 -35.26
N ILE A 613 -52.72 20.19 -34.32
CA ILE A 613 -51.97 21.37 -33.86
C ILE A 613 -50.65 20.96 -33.21
N ALA A 614 -50.65 19.96 -32.33
CA ALA A 614 -49.43 19.44 -31.71
C ALA A 614 -48.45 18.84 -32.74
N ALA A 615 -48.96 18.05 -33.69
CA ALA A 615 -48.14 17.49 -34.76
C ALA A 615 -47.54 18.58 -35.67
N PHE A 616 -48.33 19.62 -35.99
CA PHE A 616 -47.86 20.77 -36.75
C PHE A 616 -46.81 21.57 -35.96
N GLY A 617 -47.02 21.78 -34.66
CA GLY A 617 -46.05 22.42 -33.77
C GLY A 617 -44.71 21.68 -33.75
N LEU A 618 -44.73 20.35 -33.59
CA LEU A 618 -43.53 19.52 -33.66
C LEU A 618 -42.83 19.61 -35.03
N ALA A 619 -43.58 19.50 -36.13
CA ALA A 619 -43.03 19.63 -37.47
C ALA A 619 -42.40 21.02 -37.71
N ALA A 620 -43.04 22.08 -37.23
CA ALA A 620 -42.54 23.44 -37.31
C ALA A 620 -41.21 23.60 -36.56
N VAL A 621 -41.09 23.02 -35.36
CA VAL A 621 -39.83 23.02 -34.58
C VAL A 621 -38.71 22.27 -35.32
N LEU A 622 -39.01 21.12 -35.93
CA LEU A 622 -38.01 20.29 -36.63
C LEU A 622 -37.53 20.89 -37.96
N VAL A 623 -38.39 21.64 -38.66
CA VAL A 623 -38.08 22.27 -39.96
C VAL A 623 -37.51 23.69 -39.80
N ALA A 624 -37.65 24.30 -38.62
CA ALA A 624 -37.15 25.64 -38.33
C ALA A 624 -35.66 25.79 -38.69
N ARG A 625 -35.34 26.83 -39.47
CA ARG A 625 -33.98 27.11 -39.97
C ARG A 625 -33.11 27.87 -38.97
N ASP A 626 -33.75 28.62 -38.08
CA ASP A 626 -33.14 29.43 -37.04
C ASP A 626 -33.72 29.10 -35.66
N ARG A 627 -32.94 29.35 -34.62
CA ARG A 627 -33.30 28.98 -33.24
C ARG A 627 -34.50 29.78 -32.73
N LEU A 628 -34.71 31.00 -33.22
CA LEU A 628 -35.85 31.83 -32.83
C LEU A 628 -37.15 31.21 -33.32
N THR A 629 -37.23 30.87 -34.61
CA THR A 629 -38.37 30.17 -35.20
C THR A 629 -38.64 28.86 -34.47
N ALA A 630 -37.61 28.10 -34.10
CA ALA A 630 -37.79 26.87 -33.33
C ALA A 630 -38.38 27.13 -31.93
N ILE A 631 -37.89 28.11 -31.19
CA ILE A 631 -38.40 28.43 -29.84
C ILE A 631 -39.82 29.01 -29.91
N VAL A 632 -40.11 29.90 -30.85
CA VAL A 632 -41.46 30.44 -31.03
C VAL A 632 -42.44 29.35 -31.47
N SER A 633 -42.00 28.41 -32.32
CA SER A 633 -42.82 27.26 -32.73
C SER A 633 -43.07 26.28 -31.58
N LEU A 634 -42.17 26.21 -30.59
CA LEU A 634 -42.42 25.45 -29.34
C LEU A 634 -43.65 26.00 -28.61
N GLY A 635 -43.97 27.29 -28.76
CA GLY A 635 -45.19 27.85 -28.20
C GLY A 635 -46.46 27.22 -28.74
N ILE A 636 -46.49 26.84 -30.02
CA ILE A 636 -47.61 26.07 -30.60
C ILE A 636 -47.83 24.77 -29.82
N GLN A 637 -46.75 24.10 -29.40
CA GLN A 637 -46.82 22.91 -28.56
C GLN A 637 -47.36 23.24 -27.15
N GLY A 638 -46.91 24.33 -26.53
CA GLY A 638 -47.40 24.79 -25.24
C GLY A 638 -48.90 25.12 -25.25
N PHE A 639 -49.38 25.84 -26.27
CA PHE A 639 -50.80 26.14 -26.46
C PHE A 639 -51.62 24.86 -26.73
N ALA A 640 -51.09 23.90 -27.50
CA ALA A 640 -51.75 22.62 -27.72
C ALA A 640 -51.92 21.85 -26.40
N VAL A 641 -50.87 21.78 -25.57
CA VAL A 641 -50.93 21.14 -24.24
C VAL A 641 -51.92 21.84 -23.32
N ALA A 642 -51.99 23.18 -23.34
CA ALA A 642 -52.96 23.93 -22.54
C ALA A 642 -54.41 23.61 -22.94
N ILE A 643 -54.70 23.44 -24.23
CA ILE A 643 -56.01 23.02 -24.71
C ILE A 643 -56.31 21.57 -24.29
N ILE A 644 -55.31 20.67 -24.33
CA ILE A 644 -55.46 19.30 -23.81
C ILE A 644 -55.88 19.35 -22.34
N PHE A 645 -55.20 20.12 -21.49
CA PHE A 645 -55.60 20.26 -20.08
C PHE A 645 -57.03 20.77 -19.90
N LEU A 646 -57.44 21.75 -20.71
CA LEU A 646 -58.81 22.26 -20.66
C LEU A 646 -59.84 21.19 -21.05
N LEU A 647 -59.58 20.43 -22.11
CA LEU A 647 -60.46 19.35 -22.59
C LEU A 647 -60.60 18.21 -21.58
N PHE A 648 -59.54 17.92 -20.82
CA PHE A 648 -59.54 16.90 -19.77
C PHE A 648 -59.93 17.43 -18.38
N GLY A 649 -60.55 18.62 -18.30
CA GLY A 649 -61.15 19.13 -17.06
C GLY A 649 -60.13 19.69 -16.05
N ALA A 650 -58.95 20.11 -16.50
CA ALA A 650 -57.91 20.74 -15.70
C ALA A 650 -57.76 22.24 -16.03
N PRO A 651 -58.75 23.09 -15.68
CA PRO A 651 -58.76 24.51 -16.06
C PRO A 651 -57.60 25.31 -15.43
N ASP A 652 -57.22 25.01 -14.18
CA ASP A 652 -56.10 25.71 -13.50
C ASP A 652 -54.75 25.43 -14.18
N LEU A 653 -54.50 24.16 -14.57
CA LEU A 653 -53.31 23.79 -15.35
C LEU A 653 -53.32 24.42 -16.74
N SER A 654 -54.49 24.51 -17.37
CA SER A 654 -54.63 25.16 -18.67
C SER A 654 -54.29 26.65 -18.60
N PHE A 655 -54.86 27.36 -17.63
CA PHE A 655 -54.64 28.81 -17.46
C PHE A 655 -53.17 29.12 -17.14
N THR A 656 -52.58 28.37 -16.21
CA THR A 656 -51.16 28.50 -15.86
C THR A 656 -50.26 28.20 -17.07
N GLN A 657 -50.54 27.17 -17.86
CA GLN A 657 -49.78 26.86 -19.08
C GLN A 657 -49.87 27.99 -20.12
N PHE A 658 -51.05 28.57 -20.36
CA PHE A 658 -51.18 29.73 -21.26
C PHE A 658 -50.39 30.94 -20.76
N MET A 659 -50.43 31.22 -19.46
CA MET A 659 -49.67 32.32 -18.86
C MET A 659 -48.16 32.12 -18.99
N VAL A 660 -47.67 30.92 -18.64
CA VAL A 660 -46.24 30.58 -18.70
C VAL A 660 -45.73 30.62 -20.14
N GLU A 661 -46.50 30.13 -21.11
CA GLU A 661 -46.13 30.19 -22.52
C GLU A 661 -46.04 31.65 -23.00
N THR A 662 -47.05 32.46 -22.67
CA THR A 662 -47.06 33.89 -23.01
C THR A 662 -45.89 34.63 -22.38
N LEU A 663 -45.60 34.40 -21.09
CA LEU A 663 -44.46 34.99 -20.39
C LEU A 663 -43.12 34.54 -20.98
N SER A 664 -42.99 33.27 -21.36
CA SER A 664 -41.77 32.73 -21.96
C SER A 664 -41.46 33.40 -23.30
N VAL A 665 -42.49 33.60 -24.14
CA VAL A 665 -42.36 34.35 -25.40
C VAL A 665 -41.95 35.80 -25.13
N VAL A 666 -42.55 36.47 -24.14
CA VAL A 666 -42.18 37.86 -23.77
C VAL A 666 -40.73 37.95 -23.27
N ILE A 667 -40.32 37.07 -22.36
CA ILE A 667 -38.95 37.03 -21.83
C ILE A 667 -37.95 36.77 -22.96
N LEU A 668 -38.26 35.81 -23.85
CA LEU A 668 -37.43 35.51 -25.00
C LEU A 668 -37.33 36.74 -25.92
N ALA A 669 -38.44 37.38 -26.29
CA ALA A 669 -38.45 38.56 -27.13
C ALA A 669 -37.59 39.71 -26.55
N LEU A 670 -37.64 39.92 -25.23
CA LEU A 670 -36.80 40.89 -24.53
C LEU A 670 -35.30 40.54 -24.62
N VAL A 671 -34.96 39.27 -24.37
CA VAL A 671 -33.58 38.75 -24.41
C VAL A 671 -33.01 38.77 -25.85
N MET A 672 -33.86 38.56 -26.85
CA MET A 672 -33.50 38.54 -28.27
C MET A 672 -33.01 39.88 -28.81
N THR A 673 -33.38 41.00 -28.18
CA THR A 673 -32.82 42.32 -28.53
C THR A 673 -31.29 42.39 -28.31
N ARG A 674 -30.73 41.46 -27.53
CA ARG A 674 -29.30 41.42 -27.16
C ARG A 674 -28.55 40.19 -27.66
N LEU A 675 -29.22 39.21 -28.24
CA LEU A 675 -28.63 37.94 -28.67
C LEU A 675 -28.82 37.70 -30.16
N ARG A 676 -27.71 37.46 -30.88
CA ARG A 676 -27.75 36.99 -32.26
C ARG A 676 -27.88 35.47 -32.27
N LEU A 677 -29.12 34.97 -32.41
CA LEU A 677 -29.36 33.56 -32.66
C LEU A 677 -29.09 33.26 -34.15
N SER A 678 -27.85 32.88 -34.46
CA SER A 678 -27.40 32.50 -35.80
C SER A 678 -28.17 31.29 -36.37
N PRO A 679 -28.05 31.00 -37.70
CA PRO A 679 -28.64 29.80 -38.29
C PRO A 679 -28.16 28.52 -37.60
N ALA A 680 -28.98 27.48 -37.61
CA ALA A 680 -28.63 26.19 -37.02
C ALA A 680 -27.27 25.67 -37.55
N ASP A 681 -26.39 25.25 -36.64
CA ASP A 681 -25.06 24.75 -36.99
C ASP A 681 -25.17 23.57 -37.98
N ARG A 682 -24.37 23.60 -39.05
CA ARG A 682 -24.35 22.50 -40.05
C ARG A 682 -23.80 21.24 -39.39
N ARG A 683 -24.67 20.26 -39.14
CA ARG A 683 -24.29 18.94 -38.60
C ARG A 683 -24.16 17.89 -39.72
N PRO A 684 -23.15 17.00 -39.67
CA PRO A 684 -23.01 15.91 -40.62
C PRO A 684 -24.18 14.92 -40.49
N LEU A 685 -24.54 14.27 -41.61
CA LEU A 685 -25.71 13.39 -41.69
C LEU A 685 -25.65 12.24 -40.67
N GLY A 686 -24.50 11.59 -40.52
CA GLY A 686 -24.33 10.48 -39.57
C GLY A 686 -24.62 10.87 -38.12
N ARG A 687 -24.21 12.09 -37.71
CA ARG A 687 -24.49 12.59 -36.37
C ARG A 687 -25.97 12.92 -36.16
N LYS A 688 -26.60 13.52 -37.17
CA LYS A 688 -28.05 13.78 -37.15
C LYS A 688 -28.85 12.48 -37.03
N LEU A 689 -28.45 11.45 -37.77
CA LEU A 689 -29.09 10.12 -37.70
C LEU A 689 -28.91 9.49 -36.33
N PHE A 690 -27.71 9.56 -35.75
CA PHE A 690 -27.46 9.04 -34.41
C PHE A 690 -28.26 9.78 -33.33
N ASP A 691 -28.19 11.12 -33.29
CA ASP A 691 -28.94 11.93 -32.33
C ASP A 691 -30.46 11.73 -32.49
N GLY A 692 -30.93 11.61 -33.74
CA GLY A 692 -32.31 11.32 -34.06
C GLY A 692 -32.75 9.93 -33.60
N ALA A 693 -31.94 8.89 -33.85
CA ALA A 693 -32.21 7.54 -33.37
C ALA A 693 -32.24 7.49 -31.84
N LEU A 694 -31.33 8.21 -31.17
CA LEU A 694 -31.31 8.30 -29.72
C LEU A 694 -32.54 9.02 -29.15
N ALA A 695 -32.94 10.13 -29.77
CA ALA A 695 -34.16 10.85 -29.39
C ALA A 695 -35.41 9.98 -29.60
N LEU A 696 -35.49 9.25 -30.72
CA LEU A 696 -36.56 8.30 -30.99
C LEU A 696 -36.56 7.14 -29.99
N ALA A 697 -35.39 6.62 -29.61
CA ALA A 697 -35.29 5.57 -28.60
C ALA A 697 -35.78 6.06 -27.23
N CYS A 698 -35.37 7.25 -26.80
CA CYS A 698 -35.88 7.85 -25.57
C CYS A 698 -37.40 8.09 -25.64
N GLY A 699 -37.88 8.68 -26.74
CA GLY A 699 -39.31 8.95 -26.96
C GLY A 699 -40.14 7.68 -26.98
N LEU A 700 -39.68 6.63 -27.67
CA LEU A 700 -40.30 5.32 -27.67
C LEU A 700 -40.28 4.71 -26.26
N GLY A 701 -39.15 4.78 -25.55
CA GLY A 701 -39.04 4.31 -24.17
C GLY A 701 -40.06 4.96 -23.24
N PHE A 702 -40.18 6.29 -23.29
CA PHE A 702 -41.21 7.02 -22.53
C PHE A 702 -42.63 6.66 -22.97
N THR A 703 -42.85 6.48 -24.27
CA THR A 703 -44.15 6.06 -24.81
C THR A 703 -44.54 4.69 -24.26
N LEU A 704 -43.63 3.71 -24.30
CA LEU A 704 -43.86 2.37 -23.76
C LEU A 704 -44.09 2.41 -22.25
N LEU A 705 -43.32 3.21 -21.52
CA LEU A 705 -43.51 3.40 -20.07
C LEU A 705 -44.89 3.99 -19.75
N LEU A 706 -45.29 5.06 -20.44
CA LEU A 706 -46.60 5.69 -20.25
C LEU A 706 -47.74 4.76 -20.63
N MET A 707 -47.62 4.01 -21.74
CA MET A 707 -48.59 2.97 -22.12
C MET A 707 -48.69 1.86 -21.07
N ARG A 708 -47.57 1.48 -20.45
CA ARG A 708 -47.58 0.48 -19.37
C ARG A 708 -48.24 1.04 -18.12
N ALA A 709 -47.98 2.30 -17.78
CA ALA A 709 -48.55 2.98 -16.63
C ALA A 709 -50.08 3.11 -16.73
N THR A 710 -50.63 3.39 -17.92
CA THR A 710 -52.10 3.47 -18.11
C THR A 710 -52.80 2.12 -18.07
N GLN A 711 -52.07 1.01 -18.19
CA GLN A 711 -52.59 -0.36 -18.05
C GLN A 711 -52.59 -0.84 -16.60
N ALA A 712 -51.96 -0.12 -15.69
CA ALA A 712 -52.00 -0.42 -14.27
C ALA A 712 -53.38 -0.04 -13.68
N PRO A 713 -53.90 -0.80 -12.69
CA PRO A 713 -55.15 -0.44 -12.04
C PRO A 713 -55.01 0.93 -11.37
N PHE A 714 -55.91 1.86 -11.71
CA PHE A 714 -55.95 3.19 -11.11
C PHE A 714 -56.52 3.10 -9.69
N ASN A 715 -55.77 3.59 -8.71
CA ASN A 715 -56.21 3.70 -7.32
C ASN A 715 -56.78 5.10 -7.06
N ASP A 716 -58.09 5.17 -6.83
CA ASP A 716 -58.84 6.42 -6.66
C ASP A 716 -58.91 6.91 -5.20
N ALA A 717 -58.24 6.25 -4.25
CA ALA A 717 -58.34 6.57 -2.83
C ALA A 717 -58.04 8.04 -2.51
N LEU A 718 -57.00 8.62 -3.12
CA LEU A 718 -56.66 10.04 -2.95
C LEU A 718 -57.67 10.97 -3.60
N THR A 719 -58.17 10.62 -4.80
CA THR A 719 -59.22 11.38 -5.47
C THR A 719 -60.49 11.43 -4.60
N THR A 720 -60.88 10.29 -4.03
CA THR A 720 -62.03 10.20 -3.12
C THR A 720 -61.80 10.99 -1.84
N PHE A 721 -60.62 10.90 -1.24
CA PHE A 721 -60.24 11.69 -0.07
C PHE A 721 -60.34 13.19 -0.33
N PHE A 722 -59.69 13.69 -1.39
CA PHE A 722 -59.69 15.12 -1.68
C PHE A 722 -61.09 15.63 -2.04
N ASN A 723 -61.89 14.86 -2.78
CA ASN A 723 -63.27 15.24 -3.09
C ASN A 723 -64.16 15.30 -1.83
N ALA A 724 -63.99 14.37 -0.89
CA ALA A 724 -64.77 14.35 0.35
C ALA A 724 -64.39 15.51 1.30
N TYR A 725 -63.10 15.85 1.37
CA TYR A 725 -62.57 16.70 2.44
C TYR A 725 -62.19 18.13 2.02
N SER A 726 -62.03 18.43 0.72
CA SER A 726 -61.63 19.78 0.29
C SER A 726 -62.62 20.87 0.71
N LYS A 727 -63.93 20.61 0.57
CA LYS A 727 -64.97 21.58 0.95
C LYS A 727 -65.34 21.49 2.43
N SER A 728 -65.36 20.28 3.00
CA SER A 728 -65.87 20.04 4.35
C SER A 728 -64.83 20.36 5.44
N ILE A 729 -63.56 20.05 5.21
CA ILE A 729 -62.45 20.26 6.17
C ILE A 729 -61.63 21.50 5.80
N ALA A 730 -61.20 21.61 4.53
CA ALA A 730 -60.33 22.70 4.08
C ALA A 730 -61.11 23.93 3.53
N HIS A 731 -62.45 23.89 3.60
CA HIS A 731 -63.35 25.00 3.26
C HIS A 731 -63.24 25.56 1.83
N GLY A 732 -62.67 24.82 0.87
CA GLY A 732 -62.52 25.25 -0.52
C GLY A 732 -63.27 24.39 -1.53
N ALA A 733 -63.90 25.02 -2.52
CA ALA A 733 -64.61 24.33 -3.60
C ALA A 733 -63.69 23.92 -4.77
N ASN A 734 -62.57 24.63 -4.97
CA ASN A 734 -61.57 24.27 -5.96
C ASN A 734 -60.59 23.25 -5.34
N VAL A 735 -60.78 21.97 -5.66
CA VAL A 735 -59.99 20.85 -5.15
C VAL A 735 -58.51 21.00 -5.50
N VAL A 736 -58.16 21.45 -6.71
CA VAL A 736 -56.75 21.62 -7.13
C VAL A 736 -56.08 22.70 -6.29
N ASN A 737 -56.71 23.86 -6.15
CA ASN A 737 -56.20 24.95 -5.32
C ASN A 737 -56.04 24.52 -3.85
N VAL A 738 -57.05 23.84 -3.30
CA VAL A 738 -57.00 23.33 -1.91
C VAL A 738 -55.86 22.32 -1.73
N ILE A 739 -55.61 21.44 -2.70
CA ILE A 739 -54.48 20.52 -2.64
C ILE A 739 -53.16 21.29 -2.54
N ILE A 740 -52.94 22.28 -3.41
CA ILE A 740 -51.64 22.95 -3.48
C ILE A 740 -51.41 23.96 -2.34
N VAL A 741 -52.46 24.57 -1.75
CA VAL A 741 -52.29 25.57 -0.68
C VAL A 741 -52.49 25.02 0.74
N ASP A 742 -53.30 23.98 0.91
CA ASP A 742 -53.67 23.44 2.23
C ASP A 742 -53.08 22.04 2.44
N PHE A 743 -53.60 21.02 1.74
CA PHE A 743 -53.16 19.62 1.96
C PHE A 743 -51.69 19.38 1.63
N ARG A 744 -51.15 20.06 0.61
CA ARG A 744 -49.76 19.98 0.13
C ARG A 744 -49.12 21.37 0.00
N GLY A 745 -49.49 22.29 0.90
CA GLY A 745 -48.95 23.66 0.97
C GLY A 745 -47.42 23.76 0.99
N THR A 746 -46.74 22.73 1.51
CA THR A 746 -45.28 22.65 1.55
C THR A 746 -44.63 22.59 0.16
N ASP A 747 -45.28 21.96 -0.81
CA ASP A 747 -44.75 21.84 -2.17
C ASP A 747 -44.80 23.20 -2.88
N THR A 748 -45.91 23.92 -2.72
CA THR A 748 -46.07 25.28 -3.24
C THR A 748 -45.12 26.28 -2.58
N LEU A 749 -44.87 26.14 -1.27
CA LEU A 749 -43.82 26.94 -0.61
C LEU A 749 -42.44 26.69 -1.25
N GLY A 750 -42.13 25.43 -1.59
CA GLY A 750 -40.91 25.05 -2.30
C GLY A 750 -40.82 25.67 -3.70
N GLU A 751 -41.90 25.61 -4.48
CA GLU A 751 -41.98 26.22 -5.81
C GLU A 751 -41.80 27.74 -5.77
N ILE A 752 -42.47 28.41 -4.82
CA ILE A 752 -42.31 29.86 -4.58
C ILE A 752 -40.84 30.19 -4.26
N ALA A 753 -40.19 29.36 -3.42
CA ALA A 753 -38.78 29.53 -3.09
C ALA A 753 -37.89 29.36 -4.34
N VAL A 754 -38.16 28.37 -5.21
CA VAL A 754 -37.41 28.19 -6.48
C VAL A 754 -37.53 29.41 -7.38
N VAL A 755 -38.75 29.95 -7.55
CA VAL A 755 -38.97 31.16 -8.37
C VAL A 755 -38.26 32.37 -7.76
N ALA A 756 -38.37 32.56 -6.44
CA ALA A 756 -37.70 33.65 -5.74
C ALA A 756 -36.17 33.57 -5.87
N VAL A 757 -35.60 32.39 -5.64
CA VAL A 757 -34.15 32.14 -5.78
C VAL A 757 -33.71 32.32 -7.23
N THR A 758 -34.49 31.85 -8.21
CA THR A 758 -34.20 32.06 -9.63
C THR A 758 -34.18 33.55 -9.97
N GLY A 759 -35.16 34.32 -9.49
CA GLY A 759 -35.21 35.77 -9.65
C GLY A 759 -34.00 36.47 -9.02
N LEU A 760 -33.64 36.08 -7.79
CA LEU A 760 -32.44 36.60 -7.09
C LEU A 760 -31.15 36.24 -7.82
N ALA A 761 -31.03 35.02 -8.36
CA ALA A 761 -29.87 34.57 -9.12
C ALA A 761 -29.73 35.33 -10.44
N ILE A 762 -30.83 35.56 -11.16
CA ILE A 762 -30.86 36.40 -12.37
C ILE A 762 -30.41 37.83 -12.02
N LEU A 763 -30.94 38.42 -10.94
CA LEU A 763 -30.55 39.76 -10.48
C LEU A 763 -29.05 39.82 -10.12
N ALA A 764 -28.54 38.80 -9.42
CA ALA A 764 -27.13 38.71 -9.06
C ALA A 764 -26.25 38.61 -10.31
N LEU A 765 -26.60 37.77 -11.28
CA LEU A 765 -25.86 37.63 -12.55
C LEU A 765 -25.84 38.93 -13.35
N ILE A 766 -26.96 39.65 -13.43
CA ILE A 766 -27.04 40.96 -14.10
C ILE A 766 -26.11 41.97 -13.39
N ARG A 767 -26.13 42.02 -12.05
CA ARG A 767 -25.30 42.96 -11.26
C ARG A 767 -23.80 42.64 -11.32
N ILE A 768 -23.42 41.37 -11.28
CA ILE A 768 -22.01 40.93 -11.34
C ILE A 768 -21.39 41.27 -12.70
N ARG A 769 -22.11 41.05 -13.81
CA ARG A 769 -21.63 41.39 -15.16
C ARG A 769 -21.48 42.90 -15.38
N ALA A 770 -22.43 43.70 -14.87
CA ALA A 770 -22.36 45.17 -14.94
C ALA A 770 -21.13 45.74 -14.21
N GLY A 771 -20.61 45.07 -13.18
CA GLY A 771 -19.37 45.45 -12.49
C GLY A 771 -18.08 45.08 -13.24
N SER A 772 -18.10 44.03 -14.07
CA SER A 772 -16.93 43.57 -14.83
C SER A 772 -16.66 44.44 -16.07
N GLU A 773 -17.70 44.88 -16.80
CA GLU A 773 -17.54 45.83 -17.90
C GLU A 773 -17.04 47.20 -17.40
N ARG A 774 -17.46 47.61 -16.19
CA ARG A 774 -17.01 48.86 -15.55
C ARG A 774 -15.54 48.82 -15.08
N LYS A 775 -14.95 47.63 -14.88
CA LYS A 775 -13.52 47.45 -14.54
C LYS A 775 -12.63 47.24 -15.76
N LEU A 776 -13.14 46.66 -16.85
CA LEU A 776 -12.38 46.48 -18.10
C LEU A 776 -12.11 47.81 -18.82
N ALA A 777 -13.02 48.79 -18.72
CA ALA A 777 -12.85 50.13 -19.29
C ALA A 777 -11.81 51.03 -18.57
N ALA A 778 -11.23 50.58 -17.45
CA ALA A 778 -10.25 51.34 -16.67
C ALA A 778 -8.80 50.86 -16.84
N ASN A 779 -8.56 49.80 -17.62
CA ASN A 779 -7.26 49.13 -17.74
C ASN A 779 -6.67 49.15 -19.17
N ASP A 780 -7.19 49.96 -20.09
CA ASP A 780 -6.46 50.22 -21.34
C ASP A 780 -5.30 51.18 -21.05
N PRO A 781 -4.03 50.76 -21.28
CA PRO A 781 -2.91 51.69 -21.27
C PRO A 781 -3.06 52.66 -22.46
N ALA A 782 -2.79 53.95 -22.23
CA ALA A 782 -2.72 54.93 -23.29
C ALA A 782 -1.74 54.47 -24.39
N PRO A 783 -2.05 54.69 -25.69
CA PRO A 783 -1.09 54.42 -26.74
C PRO A 783 0.04 55.46 -26.67
N GLU A 784 1.27 54.99 -26.44
CA GLU A 784 2.48 55.79 -26.65
C GLU A 784 2.79 55.84 -28.15
N ASP A 785 2.94 57.07 -28.67
CA ASP A 785 3.71 57.38 -29.89
C ASP A 785 5.22 57.30 -29.60
#